data_AF-A0A947BFS3-F1
#
_entry.id   AF-A0A947BFS3-F1
#
_cell.length_a   1.000
_cell.length_b   1.000
_cell.length_c   1.000
_cell.angle_alpha   90.00
_cell.angle_beta   90.00
_cell.angle_gamma   90.00
#
_symmetry.space_group_name_H-M   'P 1'
#
loop_
_entity.id
_entity.type
_entity.pdbx_description
1 polymer ?
#
loop_
_entity_poly.entity_id
_entity_poly.type
_entity_poly.pdbx_seq_one_letter_code
_entity_poly.pdbx_strand_id
1 'polypeptide(L)'
;PDLKDERFESAFAIYHQRYSTNTFPQWWLAQPFRMLAHNGEINTLKGNVNWMKSHEIRMASSAFGDMAEDIKPIIANGASDSAALDAVFEVLVRAGRNAPMAKTMLVPESWSKQAVELPQAWRDMYSYCNAVMEPWDGPAALAMTDGRWVCAGLDRNGLRPMRYTVTGDGLLIAGSETGMVPVDEATVVEKGALGPGQMIAVDMAEGKLFHDTEIKDALAASLPFSEWVGKITELDEELQGLTERPLFDGSDLRQRQIAAGYSVEELEQILAPMAEDGKESLASMGDDTPSAVLSEKYRPLSHFFRQNFSQVTNPPIDSLREFRVMSLKTRFGNLKNVLDQDSSQTEIIVLDSPFVANSQFDRLVEAFNADMIEIDCSFPTDKGRGALQNALERVRAEAEDAVRSGAGHIVLTDHHQGKDRIAMPMILATSAVHSWLTRKGLRTFCSLNVRSAECIDPHYFAVLVGCGATTVNAYLAEDSIADRIDRGLIDGTLTEAVARYRAAIDAGLLKIMSKMGISVISSYRGGLNFEAVGLSRAMVNEFFPGMHSRISGIGVSGIQKKAEEVHARGFMSDGVLPIGGFYKARRSGETHAWEAQSMHMMQAACTKASYAMWQQYSAKMRSNPPIHLRDLLDIKPIGPEVPLEEVESITSIRKRFVTPGMSLGALSPEAHKTLNVAMNRIGAKSDSGEGGEDPAHFVPEPNGDNP
;
A
#
# COMPACT_ATOMS: atom_id res chain seq x y z
N PRO A 1 2.53 -38.98 29.32
CA PRO A 1 1.97 -37.86 28.52
C PRO A 1 1.15 -38.43 27.37
N ASP A 2 -0.01 -37.86 27.11
CA ASP A 2 -1.07 -38.46 26.27
C ASP A 2 -0.61 -38.77 24.84
N LEU A 3 0.24 -37.92 24.23
CA LEU A 3 0.79 -38.11 22.88
C LEU A 3 1.71 -39.33 22.69
N LYS A 4 2.18 -39.95 23.78
CA LYS A 4 3.02 -41.17 23.72
C LYS A 4 2.22 -42.45 23.91
N ASP A 5 0.92 -42.32 24.14
CA ASP A 5 0.03 -43.46 24.37
C ASP A 5 -0.36 -44.09 23.02
N GLU A 6 -0.30 -45.41 22.92
CA GLU A 6 -0.66 -46.14 21.69
C GLU A 6 -2.12 -45.91 21.28
N ARG A 7 -2.99 -45.54 22.22
CA ARG A 7 -4.40 -45.20 21.95
C ARG A 7 -4.57 -43.86 21.23
N PHE A 8 -3.52 -43.05 21.09
CA PHE A 8 -3.56 -41.77 20.37
C PHE A 8 -3.44 -42.02 18.85
N GLU A 9 -4.48 -42.63 18.28
CA GLU A 9 -4.58 -42.90 16.84
C GLU A 9 -5.30 -41.76 16.12
N SER A 10 -4.89 -41.45 14.88
CA SER A 10 -5.52 -40.43 14.06
C SER A 10 -5.36 -40.72 12.57
N ALA A 11 -6.38 -40.37 11.79
CA ALA A 11 -6.34 -40.43 10.33
C ALA A 11 -5.52 -39.28 9.71
N PHE A 12 -5.25 -38.22 10.47
CA PHE A 12 -4.47 -37.07 10.01
C PHE A 12 -3.67 -36.42 11.14
N ALA A 13 -2.66 -35.62 10.78
CA ALA A 13 -1.93 -34.79 11.71
C ALA A 13 -1.56 -33.45 11.07
N ILE A 14 -1.67 -32.37 11.84
CA ILE A 14 -1.14 -31.05 11.49
C ILE A 14 -0.20 -30.64 12.61
N TYR A 15 1.02 -30.26 12.27
CA TYR A 15 2.04 -29.80 13.20
C TYR A 15 2.57 -28.45 12.76
N HIS A 16 3.12 -27.68 13.70
CA HIS A 16 3.71 -26.39 13.40
C HIS A 16 4.76 -25.99 14.44
N GLN A 17 5.82 -25.33 13.98
CA GLN A 17 6.78 -24.65 14.83
C GLN A 17 6.90 -23.19 14.38
N ARG A 18 6.70 -22.25 15.32
CA ARG A 18 6.70 -20.82 15.04
C ARG A 18 8.04 -20.18 15.38
N TYR A 19 8.50 -19.28 14.53
CA TYR A 19 9.53 -18.29 14.85
C TYR A 19 8.85 -16.94 15.10
N SER A 20 9.17 -16.27 16.21
CA SER A 20 8.61 -14.94 16.52
C SER A 20 9.70 -13.88 16.53
N THR A 21 9.30 -12.64 16.26
CA THR A 21 10.15 -11.45 16.43
C THR A 21 10.22 -10.98 17.88
N ASN A 22 9.54 -11.67 18.80
CA ASN A 22 9.48 -11.34 20.22
C ASN A 22 10.26 -12.36 21.07
N THR A 23 10.78 -11.91 22.22
CA THR A 23 11.40 -12.78 23.22
C THR A 23 10.41 -13.25 24.29
N PHE A 24 9.15 -12.81 24.22
CA PHE A 24 8.12 -13.10 25.22
C PHE A 24 7.15 -14.18 24.72
N PRO A 25 7.12 -15.38 25.34
CA PRO A 25 6.23 -16.44 24.91
C PRO A 25 4.78 -16.14 25.30
N GLN A 26 3.88 -16.21 24.33
CA GLN A 26 2.43 -16.20 24.55
C GLN A 26 1.85 -17.50 24.02
N TRP A 27 1.42 -18.37 24.95
CA TRP A 27 1.01 -19.75 24.64
C TRP A 27 -0.16 -19.83 23.66
N TRP A 28 -1.10 -18.90 23.74
CA TRP A 28 -2.28 -18.85 22.87
C TRP A 28 -1.96 -18.42 21.43
N LEU A 29 -0.73 -17.95 21.15
CA LEU A 29 -0.24 -17.68 19.80
C LEU A 29 0.55 -18.87 19.21
N ALA A 30 0.68 -19.97 19.95
CA ALA A 30 1.22 -21.20 19.41
C ALA A 30 0.20 -21.83 18.45
N GLN A 31 0.73 -22.48 17.42
CA GLN A 31 -0.04 -23.18 16.40
C GLN A 31 0.18 -24.70 16.52
N PRO A 32 -0.70 -25.55 15.95
CA PRO A 32 -1.85 -25.24 15.08
C PRO A 32 -2.96 -24.44 15.77
N PHE A 33 -3.70 -23.64 14.99
CA PHE A 33 -4.98 -23.10 15.44
C PHE A 33 -6.10 -24.13 15.22
N ARG A 34 -7.36 -23.71 15.17
CA ARG A 34 -8.51 -24.63 15.22
C ARG A 34 -8.66 -25.42 13.92
N MET A 35 -8.45 -24.77 12.80
CA MET A 35 -8.60 -25.34 11.46
C MET A 35 -7.34 -25.21 10.62
N LEU A 36 -6.41 -24.31 10.95
CA LEU A 36 -5.20 -24.13 10.17
C LEU A 36 -3.90 -24.00 10.98
N ALA A 37 -2.82 -24.37 10.30
CA ALA A 37 -1.46 -23.95 10.59
C ALA A 37 -0.91 -23.16 9.39
N HIS A 38 -0.18 -22.10 9.68
CA HIS A 38 0.33 -21.13 8.72
C HIS A 38 1.81 -20.86 8.96
N ASN A 39 2.60 -21.20 7.96
CA ASN A 39 3.99 -20.78 7.84
C ASN A 39 4.09 -19.60 6.87
N GLY A 40 4.30 -18.39 7.38
CA GLY A 40 4.29 -17.19 6.56
C GLY A 40 3.88 -15.94 7.34
N GLU A 41 3.48 -14.90 6.62
CA GLU A 41 3.03 -13.61 7.15
C GLU A 41 1.95 -13.02 6.23
N ILE A 42 0.77 -12.67 6.77
CA ILE A 42 -0.29 -12.02 5.98
C ILE A 42 -0.06 -10.51 5.94
N ASN A 43 0.46 -10.00 4.82
CA ASN A 43 0.82 -8.58 4.67
C ASN A 43 -0.39 -7.66 4.42
N THR A 44 -1.56 -8.21 4.07
CA THR A 44 -2.82 -7.45 3.92
C THR A 44 -3.68 -7.41 5.18
N LEU A 45 -3.20 -7.91 6.33
CA LEU A 45 -3.99 -8.08 7.56
C LEU A 45 -4.81 -6.84 7.95
N LYS A 46 -4.22 -5.64 7.91
CA LYS A 46 -4.93 -4.41 8.30
C LYS A 46 -6.16 -4.14 7.44
N GLY A 47 -6.03 -4.33 6.12
CA GLY A 47 -7.13 -4.19 5.18
C GLY A 47 -8.20 -5.25 5.44
N ASN A 48 -7.79 -6.52 5.56
CA ASN A 48 -8.72 -7.64 5.77
C ASN A 48 -9.49 -7.49 7.09
N VAL A 49 -8.83 -7.12 8.19
CA VAL A 49 -9.49 -6.88 9.49
C VAL A 49 -10.49 -5.72 9.40
N ASN A 50 -10.17 -4.66 8.67
CA ASN A 50 -11.08 -3.54 8.49
C ASN A 50 -12.28 -3.89 7.60
N TRP A 51 -12.08 -4.67 6.55
CA TRP A 51 -13.16 -5.18 5.71
C TRP A 51 -14.04 -6.18 6.46
N MET A 52 -13.46 -7.04 7.30
CA MET A 52 -14.24 -7.96 8.13
C MET A 52 -15.22 -7.25 9.06
N LYS A 53 -14.89 -6.06 9.60
CA LYS A 53 -15.86 -5.25 10.34
C LYS A 53 -17.08 -4.85 9.51
N SER A 54 -16.92 -4.71 8.20
CA SER A 54 -18.01 -4.41 7.26
C SER A 54 -18.73 -5.69 6.83
N HIS A 55 -18.00 -6.77 6.55
CA HIS A 55 -18.58 -8.07 6.20
C HIS A 55 -19.45 -8.62 7.35
N GLU A 56 -18.99 -8.52 8.60
CA GLU A 56 -19.70 -8.95 9.81
C GLU A 56 -21.11 -8.34 9.92
N ILE A 57 -21.34 -7.13 9.39
CA ILE A 57 -22.66 -6.49 9.42
C ILE A 57 -23.69 -7.28 8.60
N ARG A 58 -23.27 -7.90 7.50
CA ARG A 58 -24.13 -8.67 6.59
C ARG A 58 -23.98 -10.18 6.73
N MET A 59 -23.08 -10.64 7.59
CA MET A 59 -22.90 -12.07 7.89
C MET A 59 -24.10 -12.58 8.67
N ALA A 60 -25.10 -13.02 7.92
CA ALA A 60 -26.25 -13.75 8.41
C ALA A 60 -26.29 -15.09 7.68
N SER A 61 -25.84 -16.17 8.33
CA SER A 61 -25.99 -17.52 7.77
C SER A 61 -27.08 -18.25 8.54
N SER A 62 -27.92 -18.98 7.79
CA SER A 62 -28.87 -19.93 8.36
C SER A 62 -28.19 -20.97 9.26
N ALA A 63 -26.89 -21.22 9.08
CA ALA A 63 -26.11 -22.13 9.90
C ALA A 63 -25.95 -21.67 11.36
N PHE A 64 -25.93 -20.36 11.62
CA PHE A 64 -25.73 -19.81 12.97
C PHE A 64 -27.05 -19.44 13.68
N GLY A 65 -28.14 -19.26 12.93
CA GLY A 65 -29.46 -18.95 13.49
C GLY A 65 -29.41 -17.76 14.45
N ASP A 66 -30.00 -17.92 15.63
CA ASP A 66 -30.05 -16.89 16.68
C ASP A 66 -28.67 -16.57 17.30
N MET A 67 -27.65 -17.41 17.09
CA MET A 67 -26.29 -17.22 17.62
C MET A 67 -25.39 -16.37 16.69
N ALA A 68 -25.93 -15.80 15.61
CA ALA A 68 -25.15 -15.02 14.64
C ALA A 68 -24.45 -13.79 15.26
N GLU A 69 -24.99 -13.22 16.34
CA GLU A 69 -24.34 -12.13 17.07
C GLU A 69 -23.30 -12.62 18.08
N ASP A 70 -23.42 -13.85 18.59
CA ASP A 70 -22.48 -14.42 19.57
C ASP A 70 -21.10 -14.73 18.94
N ILE A 71 -21.06 -14.91 17.62
CA ILE A 71 -19.81 -15.15 16.87
C ILE A 71 -19.06 -13.86 16.50
N LYS A 72 -19.66 -12.68 16.77
CA LYS A 72 -19.08 -11.37 16.42
C LYS A 72 -18.43 -10.71 17.66
N PRO A 73 -17.26 -10.06 17.53
CA PRO A 73 -16.43 -9.99 16.33
C PRO A 73 -15.73 -11.33 16.04
N ILE A 74 -15.64 -11.68 14.76
CA ILE A 74 -15.01 -12.92 14.30
C ILE A 74 -13.51 -12.89 14.62
N ILE A 75 -12.88 -11.76 14.34
CA ILE A 75 -11.47 -11.55 14.64
C ILE A 75 -11.33 -10.94 16.03
N ALA A 76 -10.80 -11.73 16.97
CA ALA A 76 -10.53 -11.27 18.32
C ALA A 76 -9.45 -10.17 18.34
N ASN A 77 -9.60 -9.19 19.22
CA ASN A 77 -8.60 -8.15 19.43
C ASN A 77 -7.26 -8.76 19.89
N GLY A 78 -6.17 -8.34 19.24
CA GLY A 78 -4.82 -8.81 19.54
C GLY A 78 -4.44 -10.14 18.87
N ALA A 79 -5.34 -10.75 18.08
CA ALA A 79 -5.02 -11.92 17.28
C ALA A 79 -3.78 -11.69 16.40
N SER A 80 -2.93 -12.72 16.27
CA SER A 80 -1.91 -12.70 15.23
C SER A 80 -2.58 -12.78 13.86
N ASP A 81 -1.83 -12.44 12.81
CA ASP A 81 -2.25 -12.55 11.42
C ASP A 81 -2.88 -13.92 11.08
N SER A 82 -2.23 -14.98 11.54
CA SER A 82 -2.58 -16.37 11.32
C SER A 82 -3.81 -16.79 12.13
N ALA A 83 -3.99 -16.22 13.33
CA ALA A 83 -5.16 -16.46 14.16
C ALA A 83 -6.40 -15.74 13.59
N ALA A 84 -6.21 -14.54 13.03
CA ALA A 84 -7.25 -13.82 12.32
C ALA A 84 -7.71 -14.59 11.06
N LEU A 85 -6.74 -15.15 10.31
CA LEU A 85 -7.06 -16.02 9.17
C LEU A 85 -7.81 -17.28 9.61
N ASP A 86 -7.39 -17.94 10.70
CA ASP A 86 -8.08 -19.14 11.24
C ASP A 86 -9.52 -18.84 11.62
N ALA A 87 -9.76 -17.70 12.28
CA ALA A 87 -11.11 -17.31 12.68
C ALA A 87 -12.04 -17.10 11.47
N VAL A 88 -11.57 -16.41 10.43
CA VAL A 88 -12.38 -16.19 9.21
C VAL A 88 -12.57 -17.51 8.45
N PHE A 89 -11.52 -18.32 8.35
CA PHE A 89 -11.58 -19.64 7.73
C PHE A 89 -12.59 -20.55 8.44
N GLU A 90 -12.57 -20.57 9.77
CA GLU A 90 -13.50 -21.34 10.59
C GLU A 90 -14.95 -20.93 10.32
N VAL A 91 -15.24 -19.64 10.27
CA VAL A 91 -16.62 -19.19 10.03
C VAL A 91 -17.11 -19.58 8.63
N LEU A 92 -16.27 -19.49 7.59
CA LEU A 92 -16.62 -19.96 6.24
C LEU A 92 -16.92 -21.47 6.22
N VAL A 93 -16.11 -22.26 6.94
CA VAL A 93 -16.30 -23.71 7.04
C VAL A 93 -17.57 -24.06 7.81
N ARG A 94 -17.77 -23.44 8.98
CA ARG A 94 -18.95 -23.68 9.83
C ARG A 94 -20.25 -23.22 9.17
N ALA A 95 -20.18 -22.26 8.25
CA ALA A 95 -21.30 -21.84 7.42
C ALA A 95 -21.62 -22.80 6.25
N GLY A 96 -20.78 -23.82 6.01
CA GLY A 96 -21.07 -24.90 5.06
C GLY A 96 -20.12 -25.03 3.86
N ARG A 97 -19.06 -24.20 3.76
CA ARG A 97 -18.01 -24.39 2.74
C ARG A 97 -17.02 -25.47 3.20
N ASN A 98 -16.46 -26.24 2.26
CA ASN A 98 -15.36 -27.17 2.60
C ASN A 98 -14.03 -26.41 2.72
N ALA A 99 -13.04 -27.02 3.38
CA ALA A 99 -11.72 -26.42 3.57
C ALA A 99 -11.04 -26.00 2.24
N PRO A 100 -11.09 -26.80 1.15
CA PRO A 100 -10.53 -26.36 -0.13
C PRO A 100 -11.19 -25.11 -0.73
N MET A 101 -12.51 -24.97 -0.63
CA MET A 101 -13.23 -23.76 -1.07
C MET A 101 -12.90 -22.56 -0.18
N ALA A 102 -12.84 -22.73 1.15
CA ALA A 102 -12.45 -21.66 2.07
C ALA A 102 -11.03 -21.14 1.78
N LYS A 103 -10.07 -22.04 1.50
CA LYS A 103 -8.74 -21.68 1.00
C LYS A 103 -8.85 -20.89 -0.30
N THR A 104 -9.62 -21.37 -1.27
CA THR A 104 -9.76 -20.74 -2.59
C THR A 104 -10.34 -19.34 -2.51
N MET A 105 -11.28 -19.09 -1.59
CA MET A 105 -11.83 -17.74 -1.37
C MET A 105 -10.85 -16.78 -0.70
N LEU A 106 -10.20 -17.21 0.37
CA LEU A 106 -9.33 -16.35 1.18
C LEU A 106 -7.96 -16.17 0.51
N VAL A 107 -7.41 -17.23 -0.07
CA VAL A 107 -6.08 -17.28 -0.69
C VAL A 107 -6.19 -17.85 -2.12
N PRO A 108 -6.86 -17.13 -3.04
CA PRO A 108 -7.04 -17.56 -4.42
C PRO A 108 -5.72 -17.53 -5.20
N GLU A 109 -5.61 -18.38 -6.21
CA GLU A 109 -4.57 -18.28 -7.23
C GLU A 109 -4.74 -17.00 -8.07
N SER A 110 -3.65 -16.48 -8.62
CA SER A 110 -3.76 -15.41 -9.62
C SER A 110 -4.34 -15.96 -10.92
N TRP A 111 -5.34 -15.31 -11.52
CA TRP A 111 -6.04 -15.84 -12.70
C TRP A 111 -6.14 -14.85 -13.88
N SER A 112 -5.92 -13.56 -13.66
CA SER A 112 -6.32 -12.51 -14.61
C SER A 112 -5.36 -12.29 -15.78
N LYS A 113 -4.06 -12.55 -15.60
CA LYS A 113 -3.01 -12.23 -16.59
C LYS A 113 -1.94 -13.32 -16.72
N GLN A 114 -2.31 -14.60 -16.61
CA GLN A 114 -1.35 -15.72 -16.62
C GLN A 114 -0.71 -16.00 -18.00
N ALA A 115 0.47 -16.67 -17.98
CA ALA A 115 1.17 -17.15 -19.18
C ALA A 115 0.54 -18.41 -19.80
N VAL A 116 -0.06 -19.24 -18.94
CA VAL A 116 -0.78 -20.46 -19.28
C VAL A 116 -2.25 -20.19 -19.08
N GLU A 117 -3.07 -20.53 -20.07
CA GLU A 117 -4.50 -20.28 -19.98
C GLU A 117 -5.14 -21.28 -19.00
N LEU A 118 -5.74 -20.76 -17.93
CA LEU A 118 -6.51 -21.57 -16.98
C LEU A 118 -7.85 -22.00 -17.61
N PRO A 119 -8.37 -23.19 -17.27
CA PRO A 119 -9.72 -23.59 -17.64
C PRO A 119 -10.75 -22.50 -17.31
N GLN A 120 -11.70 -22.25 -18.22
CA GLN A 120 -12.68 -21.16 -18.05
C GLN A 120 -13.48 -21.31 -16.75
N ALA A 121 -13.89 -22.53 -16.40
CA ALA A 121 -14.60 -22.81 -15.16
C ALA A 121 -13.82 -22.36 -13.90
N TRP A 122 -12.49 -22.48 -13.91
CA TRP A 122 -11.66 -22.01 -12.81
C TRP A 122 -11.60 -20.49 -12.75
N ARG A 123 -11.47 -19.83 -13.92
CA ARG A 123 -11.51 -18.36 -14.02
C ARG A 123 -12.83 -17.81 -13.49
N ASP A 124 -13.94 -18.46 -13.82
CA ASP A 124 -15.27 -18.07 -13.34
C ASP A 124 -15.38 -18.27 -11.82
N MET A 125 -14.94 -19.41 -11.28
CA MET A 125 -14.90 -19.64 -9.84
C MET A 125 -14.04 -18.58 -9.13
N TYR A 126 -12.85 -18.26 -9.64
CA TYR A 126 -11.99 -17.23 -9.04
C TYR A 126 -12.58 -15.82 -9.19
N SER A 127 -13.25 -15.51 -10.29
CA SER A 127 -13.96 -14.24 -10.47
C SER A 127 -15.05 -14.08 -9.41
N TYR A 128 -15.84 -15.14 -9.18
CA TYR A 128 -16.81 -15.19 -8.08
C TYR A 128 -16.13 -15.01 -6.71
N CYS A 129 -15.06 -15.76 -6.42
CA CYS A 129 -14.36 -15.67 -5.13
C CYS A 129 -13.87 -14.25 -4.84
N ASN A 130 -13.25 -13.60 -5.83
CA ASN A 130 -12.75 -12.22 -5.70
C ASN A 130 -13.85 -11.15 -5.71
N ALA A 131 -15.07 -11.49 -6.17
CA ALA A 131 -16.24 -10.63 -6.00
C ALA A 131 -16.73 -10.65 -4.54
N VAL A 132 -16.72 -11.83 -3.92
CA VAL A 132 -17.23 -12.04 -2.55
C VAL A 132 -16.24 -11.58 -1.48
N MET A 133 -14.97 -12.00 -1.57
CA MET A 133 -13.98 -11.83 -0.53
C MET A 133 -12.68 -11.27 -1.10
N GLU A 134 -12.13 -10.25 -0.45
CA GLU A 134 -10.81 -9.74 -0.77
C GLU A 134 -9.70 -10.73 -0.33
N PRO A 135 -8.64 -10.94 -1.14
CA PRO A 135 -7.59 -11.88 -0.80
C PRO A 135 -6.81 -11.52 0.48
N TRP A 136 -6.53 -12.55 1.27
CA TRP A 136 -5.59 -12.53 2.38
C TRP A 136 -4.20 -12.87 1.84
N ASP A 137 -3.47 -11.82 1.47
CA ASP A 137 -2.21 -11.92 0.72
C ASP A 137 -0.99 -11.90 1.64
N GLY A 138 0.14 -12.35 1.10
CA GLY A 138 1.41 -12.51 1.78
C GLY A 138 1.95 -13.93 1.64
N PRO A 139 3.23 -14.18 1.99
CA PRO A 139 3.78 -15.52 1.97
C PRO A 139 2.95 -16.43 2.86
N ALA A 140 2.44 -17.54 2.31
CA ALA A 140 1.63 -18.48 3.08
C ALA A 140 1.79 -19.91 2.58
N ALA A 141 2.35 -20.76 3.44
CA ALA A 141 2.23 -22.20 3.36
C ALA A 141 1.21 -22.65 4.43
N LEU A 142 0.07 -23.16 3.98
CA LEU A 142 -1.07 -23.49 4.83
C LEU A 142 -1.26 -25.00 4.90
N ALA A 143 -1.51 -25.52 6.10
CA ALA A 143 -2.05 -26.86 6.34
C ALA A 143 -3.40 -26.68 7.06
N MET A 144 -4.46 -27.23 6.49
CA MET A 144 -5.84 -26.89 6.85
C MET A 144 -6.71 -28.15 6.96
N THR A 145 -7.76 -28.07 7.78
CA THR A 145 -8.81 -29.08 7.84
C THR A 145 -10.16 -28.50 8.25
N ASP A 146 -11.24 -29.07 7.72
CA ASP A 146 -12.62 -28.83 8.19
C ASP A 146 -13.16 -30.01 9.04
N GLY A 147 -12.31 -31.00 9.34
CA GLY A 147 -12.67 -32.25 10.00
C GLY A 147 -12.99 -33.41 9.05
N ARG A 148 -13.23 -33.16 7.75
CA ARG A 148 -13.38 -34.18 6.69
C ARG A 148 -12.24 -34.09 5.68
N TRP A 149 -11.98 -32.89 5.18
CA TRP A 149 -10.89 -32.59 4.26
C TRP A 149 -9.64 -32.25 5.06
N VAL A 150 -8.49 -32.72 4.57
CA VAL A 150 -7.18 -32.27 5.00
C VAL A 150 -6.46 -31.77 3.77
N CYS A 151 -6.02 -30.52 3.77
CA CYS A 151 -5.39 -29.94 2.59
C CYS A 151 -4.17 -29.09 2.95
N ALA A 152 -3.21 -29.08 2.04
CA ALA A 152 -2.10 -28.15 2.05
C ALA A 152 -2.22 -27.21 0.84
N GLY A 153 -1.90 -25.93 1.02
CA GLY A 153 -2.02 -24.94 -0.04
C GLY A 153 -0.99 -23.82 0.09
N LEU A 154 -0.66 -23.20 -1.06
CA LEU A 154 0.21 -22.05 -1.12
C LEU A 154 -0.53 -20.76 -1.47
N ASP A 155 0.08 -19.64 -1.08
CA ASP A 155 -0.24 -18.30 -1.56
C ASP A 155 -0.05 -18.17 -3.08
N ARG A 156 -0.65 -17.12 -3.65
CA ARG A 156 -0.68 -16.85 -5.09
C ARG A 156 0.69 -16.76 -5.77
N ASN A 157 1.76 -16.48 -5.02
CA ASN A 157 3.11 -16.26 -5.49
C ASN A 157 4.05 -17.43 -5.13
N GLY A 158 3.59 -18.39 -4.30
CA GLY A 158 4.38 -19.54 -3.87
C GLY A 158 5.61 -19.14 -3.06
N LEU A 159 5.47 -18.15 -2.17
CA LEU A 159 6.60 -17.52 -1.47
C LEU A 159 7.15 -18.37 -0.32
N ARG A 160 6.50 -19.48 0.00
CA ARG A 160 6.93 -20.45 1.02
C ARG A 160 7.03 -21.85 0.42
N PRO A 161 8.02 -22.66 0.83
CA PRO A 161 8.16 -24.01 0.33
C PRO A 161 7.07 -24.93 0.90
N MET A 162 6.53 -25.80 0.05
CA MET A 162 5.68 -26.91 0.47
C MET A 162 6.00 -28.14 -0.40
N ARG A 163 6.66 -29.13 0.19
CA ARG A 163 6.98 -30.42 -0.43
C ARG A 163 6.01 -31.48 0.06
N TYR A 164 5.77 -32.50 -0.75
CA TYR A 164 4.99 -33.65 -0.33
C TYR A 164 5.56 -34.97 -0.85
N THR A 165 5.22 -36.06 -0.17
CA THR A 165 5.54 -37.44 -0.54
C THR A 165 4.30 -38.29 -0.36
N VAL A 166 3.98 -39.09 -1.38
CA VAL A 166 2.90 -40.08 -1.35
C VAL A 166 3.52 -41.46 -1.30
N THR A 167 3.12 -42.26 -0.32
CA THR A 167 3.65 -43.61 -0.09
C THR A 167 2.66 -44.68 -0.56
N GLY A 168 3.17 -45.88 -0.84
CA GLY A 168 2.39 -47.01 -1.36
C GLY A 168 1.41 -47.61 -0.35
N ASP A 169 1.58 -47.33 0.94
CA ASP A 169 0.64 -47.63 2.03
C ASP A 169 -0.43 -46.52 2.21
N GLY A 170 -0.46 -45.52 1.32
CA GLY A 170 -1.57 -44.56 1.23
C GLY A 170 -1.44 -43.32 2.12
N LEU A 171 -0.22 -42.95 2.53
CA LEU A 171 0.00 -41.71 3.29
C LEU A 171 0.38 -40.56 2.37
N LEU A 172 -0.18 -39.38 2.66
CA LEU A 172 0.29 -38.09 2.15
C LEU A 172 1.07 -37.39 3.26
N ILE A 173 2.38 -37.23 3.07
CA ILE A 173 3.24 -36.49 4.01
C ILE A 173 3.63 -35.18 3.35
N ALA A 174 3.16 -34.06 3.90
CA ALA A 174 3.47 -32.73 3.41
C ALA A 174 4.18 -31.87 4.47
N GLY A 175 5.01 -30.94 4.01
CA GLY A 175 5.43 -29.79 4.82
C GLY A 175 6.60 -29.02 4.21
N SER A 176 7.25 -28.18 5.02
CA SER A 176 8.14 -27.12 4.53
C SER A 176 9.43 -27.62 3.88
N GLU A 177 9.90 -28.81 4.28
CA GLU A 177 11.13 -29.42 3.77
C GLU A 177 10.88 -30.89 3.39
N THR A 178 11.73 -31.46 2.55
CA THR A 178 11.72 -32.92 2.29
C THR A 178 12.62 -33.62 3.30
N GLY A 179 12.27 -34.85 3.72
CA GLY A 179 13.06 -35.64 4.66
C GLY A 179 12.77 -35.40 6.14
N MET A 180 11.73 -34.65 6.48
CA MET A 180 11.30 -34.45 7.88
C MET A 180 10.77 -35.74 8.52
N VAL A 181 10.18 -36.62 7.72
CA VAL A 181 9.70 -37.94 8.13
C VAL A 181 10.50 -38.98 7.34
N PRO A 182 11.25 -39.88 8.00
CA PRO A 182 11.91 -40.99 7.31
C PRO A 182 10.87 -41.91 6.66
N VAL A 183 11.02 -42.13 5.36
CA VAL A 183 10.19 -43.05 4.56
C VAL A 183 11.09 -44.02 3.81
N ASP A 184 10.61 -45.24 3.60
CA ASP A 184 11.31 -46.20 2.75
C ASP A 184 11.18 -45.76 1.28
N GLU A 185 12.30 -45.40 0.64
CA GLU A 185 12.33 -44.99 -0.76
C GLU A 185 11.74 -46.04 -1.71
N ALA A 186 11.77 -47.32 -1.34
CA ALA A 186 11.19 -48.39 -2.15
C ALA A 186 9.65 -48.36 -2.20
N THR A 187 8.99 -47.75 -1.21
CA THR A 187 7.52 -47.65 -1.14
C THR A 187 6.98 -46.30 -1.58
N VAL A 188 7.86 -45.34 -1.91
CA VAL A 188 7.43 -44.02 -2.39
C VAL A 188 6.82 -44.13 -3.79
N VAL A 189 5.60 -43.63 -3.93
CA VAL A 189 4.87 -43.56 -5.21
C VAL A 189 5.15 -42.23 -5.91
N GLU A 190 5.15 -41.14 -5.15
CA GLU A 190 5.30 -39.78 -5.70
C GLU A 190 6.04 -38.88 -4.73
N LYS A 191 6.89 -38.00 -5.27
CA LYS A 191 7.44 -36.83 -4.56
C LYS A 191 7.15 -35.59 -5.38
N GLY A 192 6.54 -34.60 -4.76
CA GLY A 192 6.15 -33.37 -5.43
C GLY A 192 6.38 -32.12 -4.59
N ALA A 193 5.97 -31.00 -5.16
CA ALA A 193 6.00 -29.69 -4.53
C ALA A 193 4.78 -28.90 -5.01
N LEU A 194 4.21 -28.08 -4.13
CA LEU A 194 3.20 -27.11 -4.55
C LEU A 194 3.90 -25.88 -5.14
N GLY A 195 3.36 -25.42 -6.28
CA GLY A 195 3.68 -24.14 -6.88
C GLY A 195 2.73 -23.02 -6.46
N PRO A 196 2.89 -21.82 -7.03
CA PRO A 196 2.06 -20.66 -6.71
C PRO A 196 0.55 -20.95 -6.84
N GLY A 197 -0.21 -20.65 -5.79
CA GLY A 197 -1.66 -20.83 -5.70
C GLY A 197 -2.16 -22.28 -5.66
N GLN A 198 -1.27 -23.26 -5.80
CA GLN A 198 -1.64 -24.67 -5.85
C GLN A 198 -2.07 -25.22 -4.49
N MET A 199 -2.79 -26.34 -4.53
CA MET A 199 -3.17 -27.10 -3.35
C MET A 199 -3.21 -28.61 -3.60
N ILE A 200 -3.15 -29.38 -2.52
CA ILE A 200 -3.34 -30.83 -2.51
C ILE A 200 -4.27 -31.17 -1.34
N ALA A 201 -5.21 -32.09 -1.56
CA ALA A 201 -6.26 -32.35 -0.58
C ALA A 201 -6.59 -33.84 -0.49
N VAL A 202 -6.93 -34.30 0.71
CA VAL A 202 -7.45 -35.65 0.97
C VAL A 202 -8.85 -35.51 1.52
N ASP A 203 -9.82 -36.17 0.88
CA ASP A 203 -11.14 -36.38 1.45
C ASP A 203 -11.07 -37.63 2.35
N MET A 204 -11.07 -37.43 3.67
CA MET A 204 -10.96 -38.55 4.61
C MET A 204 -12.21 -39.42 4.65
N ALA A 205 -13.38 -38.90 4.22
CA ALA A 205 -14.60 -39.71 4.16
C ALA A 205 -14.57 -40.71 3.00
N GLU A 206 -13.95 -40.33 1.88
CA GLU A 206 -13.80 -41.18 0.70
C GLU A 206 -12.44 -41.91 0.64
N GLY A 207 -11.47 -41.49 1.47
CA GLY A 207 -10.10 -42.01 1.44
C GLY A 207 -9.36 -41.66 0.16
N LYS A 208 -9.69 -40.53 -0.48
CA LYS A 208 -9.21 -40.16 -1.81
C LYS A 208 -8.30 -38.94 -1.77
N LEU A 209 -7.12 -39.07 -2.39
CA LEU A 209 -6.21 -37.97 -2.68
C LEU A 209 -6.68 -37.23 -3.94
N PHE A 210 -6.64 -35.91 -3.89
CA PHE A 210 -6.87 -35.01 -5.00
C PHE A 210 -5.64 -34.11 -5.18
N HIS A 211 -5.05 -34.17 -6.37
CA HIS A 211 -4.03 -33.22 -6.80
C HIS A 211 -4.67 -31.91 -7.24
N ASP A 212 -3.83 -30.88 -7.47
CA ASP A 212 -4.25 -29.50 -7.71
C ASP A 212 -5.31 -29.34 -8.82
N THR A 213 -5.11 -29.98 -9.96
CA THR A 213 -6.08 -29.92 -11.07
C THR A 213 -7.39 -30.60 -10.71
N GLU A 214 -7.33 -31.78 -10.10
CA GLU A 214 -8.53 -32.56 -9.75
C GLU A 214 -9.39 -31.87 -8.71
N ILE A 215 -8.76 -31.26 -7.69
CA ILE A 215 -9.50 -30.52 -6.66
C ILE A 215 -10.10 -29.23 -7.24
N LYS A 216 -9.37 -28.50 -8.09
CA LYS A 216 -9.90 -27.28 -8.74
C LYS A 216 -11.04 -27.59 -9.70
N ASP A 217 -10.96 -28.68 -10.47
CA ASP A 217 -12.05 -29.15 -11.31
C ASP A 217 -13.30 -29.49 -10.48
N ALA A 218 -13.12 -30.21 -9.37
CA ALA A 218 -14.21 -30.54 -8.46
C ALA A 218 -14.84 -29.29 -7.82
N LEU A 219 -14.02 -28.32 -7.41
CA LEU A 219 -14.50 -27.05 -6.84
C LEU A 219 -15.23 -26.21 -7.89
N ALA A 220 -14.67 -26.04 -9.08
CA ALA A 220 -15.29 -25.26 -10.15
C ALA A 220 -16.60 -25.88 -10.65
N ALA A 221 -16.75 -27.21 -10.56
CA ALA A 221 -17.98 -27.92 -10.91
C ALA A 221 -19.02 -27.95 -9.77
N SER A 222 -18.67 -27.54 -8.55
CA SER A 222 -19.55 -27.65 -7.39
C SER A 222 -20.77 -26.73 -7.45
N LEU A 223 -20.66 -25.60 -8.15
CA LEU A 223 -21.69 -24.57 -8.30
C LEU A 223 -21.63 -23.98 -9.72
N PRO A 224 -22.72 -23.39 -10.24
CA PRO A 224 -22.78 -22.84 -11.59
C PRO A 224 -22.10 -21.45 -11.69
N PHE A 225 -20.80 -21.38 -11.37
CA PHE A 225 -20.04 -20.12 -11.34
C PHE A 225 -20.06 -19.37 -12.68
N SER A 226 -20.00 -20.08 -13.81
CA SER A 226 -20.06 -19.47 -15.15
C SER A 226 -21.38 -18.72 -15.39
N GLU A 227 -22.50 -19.26 -14.91
CA GLU A 227 -23.80 -18.59 -15.00
C GLU A 227 -23.81 -17.33 -14.12
N TRP A 228 -23.26 -17.42 -12.92
CA TRP A 228 -23.24 -16.31 -11.97
C TRP A 228 -22.34 -15.17 -12.46
N VAL A 229 -21.12 -15.47 -12.89
CA VAL A 229 -20.17 -14.46 -13.37
C VAL A 229 -20.67 -13.74 -14.62
N GLY A 230 -21.54 -14.35 -15.42
CA GLY A 230 -22.22 -13.69 -16.55
C GLY A 230 -23.07 -12.47 -16.16
N LYS A 231 -23.36 -12.27 -14.87
CA LYS A 231 -24.06 -11.08 -14.34
C LYS A 231 -23.13 -9.90 -14.00
N ILE A 232 -21.81 -10.09 -14.09
CA ILE A 232 -20.84 -9.02 -13.84
C ILE A 232 -20.85 -8.05 -15.02
N THR A 233 -21.01 -6.76 -14.73
CA THR A 233 -20.90 -5.69 -15.72
C THR A 233 -19.47 -5.12 -15.72
N GLU A 234 -18.66 -5.49 -16.71
CA GLU A 234 -17.34 -4.90 -16.96
C GLU A 234 -17.52 -3.62 -17.79
N LEU A 235 -17.06 -2.46 -17.29
CA LEU A 235 -17.27 -1.17 -17.96
C LEU A 235 -16.07 -0.63 -18.74
N ASP A 236 -14.86 -1.19 -18.58
CA ASP A 236 -13.65 -0.60 -19.15
C ASP A 236 -13.67 -0.44 -20.68
N GLU A 237 -14.19 -1.42 -21.42
CA GLU A 237 -14.26 -1.34 -22.89
C GLU A 237 -15.12 -0.15 -23.34
N GLU A 238 -16.23 0.10 -22.64
CA GLU A 238 -17.10 1.24 -22.90
C GLU A 238 -16.42 2.56 -22.52
N LEU A 239 -15.79 2.61 -21.35
CA LEU A 239 -15.12 3.81 -20.83
C LEU A 239 -13.89 4.22 -21.67
N GLN A 240 -13.16 3.26 -22.25
CA GLN A 240 -12.02 3.53 -23.12
C GLN A 240 -12.42 4.19 -24.45
N GLY A 241 -13.68 4.04 -24.88
CA GLY A 241 -14.19 4.63 -26.12
C GLY A 241 -14.57 6.11 -26.03
N LEU A 242 -14.50 6.73 -24.85
CA LEU A 242 -14.96 8.09 -24.61
C LEU A 242 -13.91 9.15 -24.98
N THR A 243 -14.37 10.30 -25.47
CA THR A 243 -13.51 11.47 -25.68
C THR A 243 -13.46 12.32 -24.42
N GLU A 244 -12.26 12.51 -23.87
CA GLU A 244 -12.06 13.30 -22.66
C GLU A 244 -12.22 14.80 -22.89
N ARG A 245 -12.68 15.50 -21.85
CA ARG A 245 -12.93 16.94 -21.86
C ARG A 245 -12.47 17.58 -20.54
N PRO A 246 -11.83 18.76 -20.59
CA PRO A 246 -11.51 19.50 -19.37
C PRO A 246 -12.78 20.12 -18.77
N LEU A 247 -12.78 20.32 -17.45
CA LEU A 247 -13.85 20.96 -16.70
C LEU A 247 -13.61 22.47 -16.51
N PHE A 248 -12.35 22.85 -16.29
CA PHE A 248 -11.94 24.23 -16.07
C PHE A 248 -10.82 24.65 -17.01
N ASP A 249 -10.79 25.92 -17.40
CA ASP A 249 -9.77 26.49 -18.27
C ASP A 249 -9.29 27.87 -17.82
N GLY A 250 -8.30 28.41 -18.53
CA GLY A 250 -7.93 29.81 -18.45
C GLY A 250 -7.52 30.27 -17.03
N SER A 251 -8.14 31.35 -16.57
CA SER A 251 -7.85 31.89 -15.23
C SER A 251 -8.43 31.05 -14.10
N ASP A 252 -9.59 30.41 -14.31
CA ASP A 252 -10.23 29.61 -13.25
C ASP A 252 -9.39 28.37 -12.92
N LEU A 253 -8.88 27.70 -13.97
CA LEU A 253 -7.92 26.61 -13.81
C LEU A 253 -6.70 27.05 -13.00
N ARG A 254 -6.08 28.19 -13.33
CA ARG A 254 -4.90 28.70 -12.61
C ARG A 254 -5.17 29.00 -11.14
N GLN A 255 -6.33 29.60 -10.83
CA GLN A 255 -6.71 29.88 -9.43
C GLN A 255 -6.90 28.58 -8.64
N ARG A 256 -7.56 27.59 -9.23
CA ARG A 256 -7.76 26.25 -8.65
C ARG A 256 -6.46 25.49 -8.47
N GLN A 257 -5.55 25.55 -9.44
CA GLN A 257 -4.21 24.93 -9.36
C GLN A 257 -3.42 25.50 -8.18
N ILE A 258 -3.39 26.83 -8.02
CA ILE A 258 -2.70 27.48 -6.91
C ILE A 258 -3.37 27.10 -5.58
N ALA A 259 -4.71 27.07 -5.51
CA ALA A 259 -5.45 26.67 -4.31
C ALA A 259 -5.22 25.20 -3.93
N ALA A 260 -5.03 24.31 -4.92
CA ALA A 260 -4.63 22.91 -4.75
C ALA A 260 -3.13 22.74 -4.41
N GLY A 261 -2.36 23.83 -4.41
CA GLY A 261 -0.94 23.84 -4.08
C GLY A 261 -0.01 23.48 -5.22
N TYR A 262 -0.48 23.44 -6.48
CA TYR A 262 0.36 23.14 -7.64
C TYR A 262 1.38 24.25 -7.89
N SER A 263 2.56 23.84 -8.35
CA SER A 263 3.58 24.71 -8.89
C SER A 263 3.94 24.33 -10.33
N VAL A 264 4.67 25.21 -11.01
CA VAL A 264 5.25 24.91 -12.33
C VAL A 264 6.14 23.68 -12.24
N GLU A 265 6.87 23.49 -11.14
CA GLU A 265 7.73 22.32 -10.94
C GLU A 265 6.93 21.00 -10.88
N GLU A 266 5.81 20.94 -10.16
CA GLU A 266 4.96 19.74 -10.18
C GLU A 266 4.39 19.48 -11.58
N LEU A 267 3.90 20.50 -12.27
CA LEU A 267 3.31 20.34 -13.60
C LEU A 267 4.33 19.89 -14.65
N GLU A 268 5.55 20.43 -14.61
CA GLU A 268 6.59 20.12 -15.60
C GLU A 268 7.39 18.87 -15.27
N GLN A 269 7.76 18.63 -14.01
CA GLN A 269 8.64 17.52 -13.64
C GLN A 269 7.89 16.25 -13.26
N ILE A 270 6.61 16.36 -12.84
CA ILE A 270 5.82 15.22 -12.35
C ILE A 270 4.69 14.90 -13.32
N LEU A 271 3.77 15.84 -13.57
CA LEU A 271 2.58 15.57 -14.38
C LEU A 271 2.89 15.35 -15.86
N ALA A 272 3.69 16.24 -16.47
CA ALA A 272 3.98 16.17 -17.90
C ALA A 272 4.61 14.82 -18.34
N PRO A 273 5.64 14.27 -17.66
CA PRO A 273 6.19 12.96 -18.02
C PRO A 273 5.16 11.82 -17.97
N MET A 274 4.22 11.86 -17.03
CA MET A 274 3.15 10.86 -16.95
C MET A 274 2.18 10.96 -18.13
N ALA A 275 1.88 12.18 -18.60
CA ALA A 275 1.02 12.42 -19.74
C ALA A 275 1.72 12.24 -21.11
N GLU A 276 3.05 12.35 -21.16
CA GLU A 276 3.88 12.18 -22.37
C GLU A 276 4.34 10.74 -22.54
N ASP A 277 4.99 10.17 -21.52
CA ASP A 277 5.66 8.86 -21.58
C ASP A 277 4.84 7.71 -20.98
N GLY A 278 3.75 8.03 -20.28
CA GLY A 278 2.98 7.04 -19.51
C GLY A 278 3.76 6.44 -18.34
N LYS A 279 4.75 7.17 -17.82
CA LYS A 279 5.63 6.75 -16.72
C LYS A 279 5.83 7.86 -15.71
N GLU A 280 6.03 7.49 -14.45
CA GLU A 280 6.44 8.43 -13.42
C GLU A 280 7.84 9.00 -13.71
N SER A 281 8.10 10.19 -13.18
CA SER A 281 9.41 10.84 -13.29
C SER A 281 10.48 10.11 -12.46
N LEU A 282 11.66 9.92 -13.04
CA LEU A 282 12.83 9.39 -12.35
C LEU A 282 13.72 10.54 -11.89
N ALA A 283 14.14 10.50 -10.63
CA ALA A 283 15.03 11.48 -10.02
C ALA A 283 16.21 10.79 -9.32
N SER A 284 17.18 11.58 -8.84
CA SER A 284 18.36 11.11 -8.13
C SER A 284 18.68 12.01 -6.95
N MET A 285 19.63 11.58 -6.10
CA MET A 285 19.94 12.15 -4.77
C MET A 285 18.84 11.90 -3.72
N GLY A 286 19.14 12.26 -2.47
CA GLY A 286 18.18 12.12 -1.35
C GLY A 286 17.25 13.31 -1.21
N ASP A 287 16.11 13.10 -0.54
CA ASP A 287 15.22 14.17 -0.08
C ASP A 287 15.89 14.93 1.07
N ASP A 288 16.36 16.13 0.78
CA ASP A 288 17.03 17.02 1.72
C ASP A 288 16.17 18.23 2.12
N THR A 289 14.87 18.16 1.83
CA THR A 289 13.88 19.17 2.24
C THR A 289 13.37 18.90 3.65
N PRO A 290 12.77 19.91 4.32
CA PRO A 290 12.15 19.71 5.62
C PRO A 290 11.05 18.66 5.57
N SER A 291 10.92 17.87 6.64
CA SER A 291 9.69 17.10 6.85
C SER A 291 8.47 18.03 6.78
N ALA A 292 7.35 17.58 6.21
CA ALA A 292 6.20 18.44 5.90
C ALA A 292 5.68 19.29 7.07
N VAL A 293 5.82 18.80 8.30
CA VAL A 293 5.45 19.51 9.54
C VAL A 293 6.39 20.67 9.88
N LEU A 294 7.65 20.62 9.45
CA LEU A 294 8.68 21.66 9.63
C LEU A 294 8.72 22.64 8.47
N SER A 295 8.12 22.30 7.33
CA SER A 295 8.05 23.18 6.17
C SER A 295 7.16 24.41 6.44
N GLU A 296 7.71 25.58 6.09
CA GLU A 296 6.99 26.85 6.04
C GLU A 296 6.12 26.99 4.79
N LYS A 297 6.32 26.12 3.78
CA LYS A 297 5.49 26.09 2.58
C LYS A 297 4.24 25.22 2.80
N TYR A 298 3.22 25.45 1.98
CA TYR A 298 2.08 24.55 1.93
C TYR A 298 2.55 23.18 1.42
N ARG A 299 2.14 22.13 2.11
CA ARG A 299 2.40 20.74 1.75
C ARG A 299 1.06 20.01 1.79
N PRO A 300 0.63 19.38 0.68
CA PRO A 300 -0.58 18.57 0.68
C PRO A 300 -0.53 17.48 1.74
N LEU A 301 -1.70 17.01 2.16
CA LEU A 301 -1.80 16.06 3.26
C LEU A 301 -1.04 14.75 2.98
N SER A 302 -0.91 14.34 1.70
CA SER A 302 -0.13 13.17 1.27
C SER A 302 1.32 13.20 1.78
N HIS A 303 1.97 14.37 1.86
CA HIS A 303 3.38 14.47 2.30
C HIS A 303 3.60 14.07 3.77
N PHE A 304 2.54 13.98 4.57
CA PHE A 304 2.61 13.50 5.95
C PHE A 304 2.54 11.98 6.05
N PHE A 305 2.17 11.29 4.96
CA PHE A 305 1.98 9.84 4.89
C PHE A 305 3.22 9.19 4.26
N ARG A 306 4.04 8.53 5.06
CA ARG A 306 5.16 7.74 4.54
C ARG A 306 4.65 6.35 4.18
N GLN A 307 4.90 5.92 2.94
CA GLN A 307 4.53 4.59 2.45
C GLN A 307 5.22 3.52 3.30
N ASN A 308 4.47 2.55 3.81
CA ASN A 308 5.07 1.39 4.43
C ASN A 308 5.76 0.53 3.36
N PHE A 309 6.78 -0.20 3.77
CA PHE A 309 7.45 -1.21 2.96
C PHE A 309 7.90 -2.34 3.86
N SER A 310 7.94 -3.56 3.32
CA SER A 310 8.35 -4.73 4.08
C SER A 310 9.86 -4.87 4.11
N GLN A 311 10.38 -5.30 5.25
CA GLN A 311 11.79 -5.61 5.45
C GLN A 311 11.88 -6.93 6.21
N VAL A 312 12.58 -7.92 5.65
CA VAL A 312 12.87 -9.23 6.25
C VAL A 312 11.63 -10.13 6.47
N THR A 313 10.55 -9.63 7.07
CA THR A 313 9.34 -10.39 7.44
C THR A 313 8.65 -11.02 6.24
N ASN A 314 8.54 -10.25 5.15
CA ASN A 314 7.99 -10.71 3.88
C ASN A 314 8.69 -9.99 2.72
N PRO A 315 8.86 -10.64 1.57
CA PRO A 315 9.49 -10.02 0.42
C PRO A 315 8.55 -9.01 -0.27
N PRO A 316 9.08 -7.91 -0.82
CA PRO A 316 8.36 -7.12 -1.81
C PRO A 316 8.22 -7.90 -3.14
N ILE A 317 7.31 -7.46 -4.01
CA ILE A 317 7.05 -8.04 -5.33
C ILE A 317 7.67 -7.17 -6.43
N ASP A 318 8.15 -7.78 -7.51
CA ASP A 318 8.57 -7.04 -8.71
C ASP A 318 7.35 -6.69 -9.57
N SER A 319 6.85 -5.45 -9.45
CA SER A 319 5.65 -5.00 -10.17
C SER A 319 5.85 -4.89 -11.69
N LEU A 320 7.07 -5.06 -12.22
CA LEU A 320 7.36 -5.04 -13.64
C LEU A 320 7.44 -6.46 -14.22
N ARG A 321 8.20 -7.34 -13.56
CA ARG A 321 8.43 -8.72 -14.03
C ARG A 321 7.32 -9.67 -13.61
N GLU A 322 6.72 -9.43 -12.44
CA GLU A 322 5.68 -10.26 -11.84
C GLU A 322 4.31 -9.55 -11.86
N PHE A 323 4.12 -8.54 -12.72
CA PHE A 323 2.88 -7.76 -12.81
C PHE A 323 1.60 -8.62 -12.99
N ARG A 324 1.77 -9.83 -13.54
CA ARG A 324 0.70 -10.79 -13.83
C ARG A 324 0.01 -11.35 -12.59
N VAL A 325 0.68 -11.32 -11.43
CA VAL A 325 0.06 -11.74 -10.15
C VAL A 325 -0.71 -10.61 -9.47
N MET A 326 -0.54 -9.38 -9.97
CA MET A 326 -1.11 -8.17 -9.40
C MET A 326 -2.39 -7.72 -10.11
N SER A 327 -3.25 -7.00 -9.38
CA SER A 327 -4.50 -6.50 -9.94
C SER A 327 -4.97 -5.20 -9.28
N LEU A 328 -5.45 -4.28 -10.12
CA LEU A 328 -6.10 -3.03 -9.74
C LEU A 328 -7.63 -3.10 -9.91
N LYS A 329 -8.19 -4.30 -10.16
CA LYS A 329 -9.63 -4.48 -10.34
C LYS A 329 -10.41 -3.92 -9.14
N THR A 330 -11.36 -3.05 -9.44
CA THR A 330 -12.20 -2.33 -8.50
C THR A 330 -13.65 -2.71 -8.73
N ARG A 331 -14.39 -2.94 -7.65
CA ARG A 331 -15.76 -3.48 -7.69
C ARG A 331 -16.73 -2.58 -6.96
N PHE A 332 -17.98 -2.58 -7.40
CA PHE A 332 -19.07 -1.81 -6.80
C PHE A 332 -20.22 -2.75 -6.42
N GLY A 333 -20.84 -2.51 -5.27
CA GLY A 333 -22.00 -3.29 -4.81
C GLY A 333 -21.69 -4.74 -4.40
N ASN A 334 -20.42 -5.12 -4.31
CA ASN A 334 -19.98 -6.49 -4.07
C ASN A 334 -19.91 -6.87 -2.57
N LEU A 335 -20.02 -5.89 -1.66
CA LEU A 335 -19.99 -6.12 -0.22
C LEU A 335 -21.36 -6.65 0.26
N LYS A 336 -21.64 -7.91 -0.04
CA LYS A 336 -22.85 -8.64 0.35
C LYS A 336 -22.53 -9.61 1.49
N ASN A 337 -23.29 -10.69 1.63
CA ASN A 337 -23.05 -11.68 2.67
C ASN A 337 -21.97 -12.66 2.21
N VAL A 338 -20.81 -12.65 2.86
CA VAL A 338 -19.69 -13.55 2.53
C VAL A 338 -19.98 -15.03 2.79
N LEU A 339 -21.01 -15.33 3.60
CA LEU A 339 -21.42 -16.70 3.92
C LEU A 339 -22.39 -17.30 2.90
N ASP A 340 -23.05 -16.46 2.10
CA ASP A 340 -23.98 -16.94 1.08
C ASP A 340 -23.24 -17.50 -0.13
N GLN A 341 -23.94 -18.38 -0.86
CA GLN A 341 -23.45 -19.07 -2.06
C GLN A 341 -24.49 -18.96 -3.17
N ASP A 342 -24.71 -17.75 -3.67
CA ASP A 342 -25.73 -17.48 -4.68
C ASP A 342 -25.30 -16.47 -5.76
N SER A 343 -26.11 -16.40 -6.82
CA SER A 343 -25.86 -15.57 -8.01
C SER A 343 -25.96 -14.06 -7.77
N SER A 344 -26.58 -13.59 -6.69
CA SER A 344 -26.67 -12.16 -6.41
C SER A 344 -25.29 -11.58 -6.09
N GLN A 345 -24.35 -12.39 -5.61
CA GLN A 345 -22.98 -11.97 -5.29
C GLN A 345 -22.22 -11.38 -6.50
N THR A 346 -22.64 -11.69 -7.72
CA THR A 346 -22.00 -11.26 -8.98
C THR A 346 -22.79 -10.18 -9.73
N GLU A 347 -23.89 -9.69 -9.17
CA GLU A 347 -24.63 -8.52 -9.69
C GLU A 347 -23.89 -7.23 -9.30
N ILE A 348 -22.73 -7.02 -9.92
CA ILE A 348 -21.75 -6.01 -9.57
C ILE A 348 -21.20 -5.31 -10.81
N ILE A 349 -20.69 -4.10 -10.62
CA ILE A 349 -19.93 -3.36 -11.64
C ILE A 349 -18.45 -3.56 -11.35
N VAL A 350 -17.63 -3.73 -12.39
CA VAL A 350 -16.19 -3.90 -12.30
C VAL A 350 -15.47 -2.90 -13.20
N LEU A 351 -14.37 -2.37 -12.66
CA LEU A 351 -13.36 -1.58 -13.37
C LEU A 351 -11.99 -2.25 -13.20
N ASP A 352 -11.09 -2.06 -14.15
CA ASP A 352 -9.72 -2.59 -14.13
C ASP A 352 -8.76 -1.72 -13.34
N SER A 353 -9.15 -0.48 -13.04
CA SER A 353 -8.37 0.49 -12.26
C SER A 353 -9.27 1.30 -11.33
N PRO A 354 -8.76 1.78 -10.17
CA PRO A 354 -9.43 2.81 -9.39
C PRO A 354 -9.37 4.21 -10.05
N PHE A 355 -8.51 4.42 -11.05
CA PHE A 355 -8.42 5.67 -11.80
C PHE A 355 -9.62 5.79 -12.74
N VAL A 356 -10.29 6.93 -12.72
CA VAL A 356 -11.39 7.25 -13.63
C VAL A 356 -11.22 8.67 -14.15
N ALA A 357 -11.13 8.83 -15.48
CA ALA A 357 -11.03 10.14 -16.13
C ALA A 357 -12.35 10.92 -16.07
N ASN A 358 -12.34 12.22 -16.41
CA ASN A 358 -13.50 13.09 -16.30
C ASN A 358 -14.75 12.57 -17.03
N SER A 359 -14.63 12.26 -18.32
CA SER A 359 -15.76 11.77 -19.13
C SER A 359 -16.12 10.33 -18.76
N GLN A 360 -15.12 9.53 -18.37
CA GLN A 360 -15.34 8.18 -17.83
C GLN A 360 -16.12 8.21 -16.52
N PHE A 361 -15.91 9.22 -15.68
CA PHE A 361 -16.58 9.37 -14.40
C PHE A 361 -18.06 9.69 -14.60
N ASP A 362 -18.37 10.60 -15.52
CA ASP A 362 -19.77 10.92 -15.86
C ASP A 362 -20.50 9.68 -16.39
N ARG A 363 -19.87 8.90 -17.28
CA ARG A 363 -20.44 7.63 -17.77
C ARG A 363 -20.58 6.58 -16.67
N LEU A 364 -19.62 6.49 -15.74
CA LEU A 364 -19.67 5.60 -14.59
C LEU A 364 -20.86 5.93 -13.68
N VAL A 365 -21.12 7.22 -13.45
CA VAL A 365 -22.29 7.69 -12.68
C VAL A 365 -23.60 7.25 -13.35
N GLU A 366 -23.69 7.36 -14.67
CA GLU A 366 -24.85 6.88 -15.44
C GLU A 366 -25.00 5.34 -15.39
N ALA A 367 -23.90 4.61 -15.20
CA ALA A 367 -23.89 3.15 -15.12
C ALA A 367 -24.27 2.61 -13.74
N PHE A 368 -24.28 3.45 -12.70
CA PHE A 368 -24.56 2.97 -11.34
C PHE A 368 -25.94 2.33 -11.24
N ASN A 369 -25.98 1.21 -10.52
CA ASN A 369 -27.18 0.39 -10.33
C ASN A 369 -27.96 0.78 -9.05
N ALA A 370 -27.58 1.87 -8.40
CA ALA A 370 -28.20 2.42 -7.20
C ALA A 370 -28.01 3.94 -7.16
N ASP A 371 -28.80 4.61 -6.31
CA ASP A 371 -28.75 6.06 -6.17
C ASP A 371 -27.36 6.54 -5.76
N MET A 372 -26.93 7.63 -6.40
CA MET A 372 -25.67 8.32 -6.15
C MET A 372 -25.95 9.65 -5.48
N ILE A 373 -25.24 9.93 -4.39
CA ILE A 373 -25.28 11.24 -3.71
C ILE A 373 -23.90 11.88 -3.75
N GLU A 374 -23.85 13.09 -4.30
CA GLU A 374 -22.67 13.94 -4.26
C GLU A 374 -22.63 14.74 -2.95
N ILE A 375 -21.48 14.72 -2.28
CA ILE A 375 -21.21 15.44 -1.05
C ILE A 375 -20.07 16.43 -1.30
N ASP A 376 -20.43 17.70 -1.15
CA ASP A 376 -19.52 18.83 -1.27
C ASP A 376 -18.52 18.84 -0.11
N CYS A 377 -17.24 18.66 -0.42
CA CYS A 377 -16.12 18.65 0.52
C CYS A 377 -15.43 20.02 0.57
N SER A 378 -16.20 21.08 0.78
CA SER A 378 -15.70 22.43 1.03
C SER A 378 -16.21 23.03 2.34
N PHE A 379 -15.54 24.09 2.81
CA PHE A 379 -15.95 24.87 3.97
C PHE A 379 -15.79 26.38 3.71
N PRO A 380 -16.62 27.23 4.34
CA PRO A 380 -16.64 28.66 4.06
C PRO A 380 -15.44 29.40 4.68
N THR A 381 -15.01 30.49 4.03
CA THR A 381 -13.87 31.34 4.46
C THR A 381 -14.15 32.18 5.70
N ASP A 382 -15.42 32.45 6.03
CA ASP A 382 -15.85 33.45 7.02
C ASP A 382 -16.14 32.91 8.43
N LYS A 383 -16.21 31.59 8.61
CA LYS A 383 -16.64 30.96 9.88
C LYS A 383 -15.58 30.88 10.98
N GLY A 384 -14.39 31.41 10.77
CA GLY A 384 -13.33 31.47 11.77
C GLY A 384 -12.83 30.09 12.23
N ARG A 385 -12.30 30.01 13.46
CA ARG A 385 -11.66 28.79 13.98
C ARG A 385 -12.66 27.63 14.06
N GLY A 386 -12.28 26.47 13.51
CA GLY A 386 -13.06 25.23 13.59
C GLY A 386 -13.98 24.97 12.40
N ALA A 387 -13.96 25.83 11.38
CA ALA A 387 -14.73 25.63 10.15
C ALA A 387 -14.48 24.27 9.49
N LEU A 388 -13.21 23.82 9.43
CA LEU A 388 -12.87 22.51 8.85
C LEU A 388 -13.44 21.37 9.70
N GLN A 389 -13.34 21.46 11.03
CA GLN A 389 -13.87 20.43 11.94
C GLN A 389 -15.39 20.27 11.77
N ASN A 390 -16.13 21.38 11.80
CA ASN A 390 -17.58 21.37 11.63
C ASN A 390 -17.98 20.82 10.26
N ALA A 391 -17.19 21.14 9.22
CA ALA A 391 -17.47 20.66 7.89
C ALA A 391 -17.13 19.16 7.74
N LEU A 392 -16.11 18.65 8.45
CA LEU A 392 -15.84 17.19 8.54
C LEU A 392 -16.99 16.44 9.23
N GLU A 393 -17.58 17.04 10.27
CA GLU A 393 -18.77 16.49 10.93
C GLU A 393 -19.99 16.51 10.00
N ARG A 394 -20.16 17.59 9.23
CA ARG A 394 -21.22 17.71 8.21
C ARG A 394 -21.11 16.61 7.15
N VAL A 395 -19.96 16.45 6.49
CA VAL A 395 -19.81 15.44 5.41
C VAL A 395 -19.98 14.02 5.93
N ARG A 396 -19.62 13.75 7.19
CA ARG A 396 -19.89 12.46 7.86
C ARG A 396 -21.38 12.23 8.06
N ALA A 397 -22.11 13.24 8.55
CA ALA A 397 -23.55 13.16 8.76
C ALA A 397 -24.31 13.00 7.43
N GLU A 398 -23.98 13.83 6.42
CA GLU A 398 -24.58 13.73 5.08
C GLU A 398 -24.34 12.36 4.44
N ALA A 399 -23.14 11.79 4.59
CA ALA A 399 -22.84 10.44 4.11
C ALA A 399 -23.63 9.36 4.86
N GLU A 400 -23.76 9.47 6.19
CA GLU A 400 -24.58 8.56 6.98
C GLU A 400 -26.05 8.61 6.54
N ASP A 401 -26.61 9.81 6.43
CA ASP A 401 -28.00 10.02 6.04
C ASP A 401 -28.27 9.53 4.61
N ALA A 402 -27.35 9.79 3.67
CA ALA A 402 -27.44 9.30 2.30
C ALA A 402 -27.52 7.77 2.24
N VAL A 403 -26.61 7.07 2.93
CA VAL A 403 -26.58 5.59 2.92
C VAL A 403 -27.79 5.01 3.64
N ARG A 404 -28.22 5.61 4.76
CA ARG A 404 -29.45 5.20 5.46
C ARG A 404 -30.70 5.41 4.62
N SER A 405 -30.67 6.39 3.72
CA SER A 405 -31.76 6.67 2.78
C SER A 405 -31.73 5.78 1.53
N GLY A 406 -30.74 4.90 1.39
CA GLY A 406 -30.65 3.91 0.31
C GLY A 406 -29.63 4.22 -0.78
N ALA A 407 -28.81 5.28 -0.63
CA ALA A 407 -27.76 5.58 -1.61
C ALA A 407 -26.69 4.48 -1.64
N GLY A 408 -26.46 3.89 -2.81
CA GLY A 408 -25.44 2.87 -3.06
C GLY A 408 -24.08 3.46 -3.46
N HIS A 409 -24.03 4.75 -3.79
CA HIS A 409 -22.81 5.43 -4.21
C HIS A 409 -22.70 6.80 -3.57
N ILE A 410 -21.56 7.09 -2.95
CA ILE A 410 -21.21 8.44 -2.48
C ILE A 410 -20.13 8.99 -3.39
N VAL A 411 -20.28 10.23 -3.85
CA VAL A 411 -19.22 11.00 -4.51
C VAL A 411 -18.78 12.11 -3.56
N LEU A 412 -17.52 12.07 -3.12
CA LEU A 412 -16.88 13.16 -2.38
C LEU A 412 -16.15 14.06 -3.36
N THR A 413 -16.41 15.36 -3.34
CA THR A 413 -15.82 16.28 -4.32
C THR A 413 -15.45 17.65 -3.74
N ASP A 414 -14.30 18.18 -4.14
CA ASP A 414 -13.86 19.56 -3.90
C ASP A 414 -14.14 20.51 -5.09
N HIS A 415 -14.91 20.06 -6.09
CA HIS A 415 -15.30 20.84 -7.29
C HIS A 415 -15.84 22.23 -6.97
N HIS A 416 -16.65 22.32 -5.92
CA HIS A 416 -17.37 23.53 -5.51
C HIS A 416 -16.47 24.56 -4.81
N GLN A 417 -15.15 24.35 -4.79
CA GLN A 417 -14.21 25.38 -4.35
C GLN A 417 -14.34 26.65 -5.20
N GLY A 418 -14.16 27.79 -4.55
CA GLY A 418 -14.30 29.11 -5.13
C GLY A 418 -13.90 30.20 -4.14
N LYS A 419 -14.05 31.49 -4.49
CA LYS A 419 -13.57 32.60 -3.66
C LYS A 419 -13.98 32.50 -2.18
N ASP A 420 -15.22 32.09 -1.91
CA ASP A 420 -15.78 32.01 -0.57
C ASP A 420 -15.82 30.58 0.02
N ARG A 421 -15.29 29.59 -0.71
CA ARG A 421 -15.35 28.17 -0.35
C ARG A 421 -13.99 27.49 -0.51
N ILE A 422 -13.41 27.10 0.60
CA ILE A 422 -12.10 26.43 0.67
C ILE A 422 -12.31 24.93 0.50
N ALA A 423 -11.54 24.30 -0.38
CA ALA A 423 -11.49 22.85 -0.51
C ALA A 423 -10.97 22.20 0.77
N MET A 424 -11.62 21.12 1.22
CA MET A 424 -11.03 20.25 2.23
C MET A 424 -9.88 19.45 1.62
N PRO A 425 -8.86 19.09 2.41
CA PRO A 425 -7.93 18.04 2.01
C PRO A 425 -8.70 16.74 1.77
N MET A 426 -8.78 16.29 0.52
CA MET A 426 -9.65 15.17 0.14
C MET A 426 -9.24 13.85 0.78
N ILE A 427 -7.96 13.67 1.12
CA ILE A 427 -7.49 12.54 1.94
C ILE A 427 -8.19 12.52 3.32
N LEU A 428 -8.33 13.68 3.95
CA LEU A 428 -8.97 13.81 5.27
C LEU A 428 -10.48 13.56 5.16
N ALA A 429 -11.16 14.18 4.18
CA ALA A 429 -12.58 13.98 3.95
C ALA A 429 -12.91 12.50 3.65
N THR A 430 -12.14 11.87 2.76
CA THR A 430 -12.28 10.46 2.40
C THR A 430 -12.16 9.55 3.61
N SER A 431 -11.08 9.68 4.38
CA SER A 431 -10.88 8.84 5.56
C SER A 431 -11.89 9.14 6.67
N ALA A 432 -12.30 10.40 6.84
CA ALA A 432 -13.32 10.79 7.79
C ALA A 432 -14.66 10.10 7.51
N VAL A 433 -15.10 10.08 6.25
CA VAL A 433 -16.34 9.41 5.83
C VAL A 433 -16.18 7.90 5.89
N HIS A 434 -15.09 7.33 5.33
CA HIS A 434 -14.85 5.89 5.34
C HIS A 434 -14.83 5.30 6.76
N SER A 435 -14.05 5.91 7.66
CA SER A 435 -13.96 5.46 9.06
C SER A 435 -15.29 5.62 9.80
N TRP A 436 -16.03 6.70 9.55
CA TRP A 436 -17.35 6.93 10.13
C TRP A 436 -18.36 5.87 9.69
N LEU A 437 -18.51 5.66 8.38
CA LEU A 437 -19.41 4.65 7.83
C LEU A 437 -19.02 3.24 8.29
N THR A 438 -17.72 2.94 8.43
CA THR A 438 -17.27 1.65 8.97
C THR A 438 -17.69 1.49 10.43
N ARG A 439 -17.50 2.52 11.27
CA ARG A 439 -17.95 2.51 12.69
C ARG A 439 -19.47 2.37 12.84
N LYS A 440 -20.24 2.89 11.88
CA LYS A 440 -21.71 2.78 11.85
C LYS A 440 -22.23 1.50 11.20
N GLY A 441 -21.35 0.64 10.69
CA GLY A 441 -21.73 -0.54 9.92
C GLY A 441 -22.33 -0.23 8.55
N LEU A 442 -22.16 0.99 8.03
CA LEU A 442 -22.76 1.46 6.78
C LEU A 442 -21.82 1.32 5.57
N ARG A 443 -20.51 1.15 5.77
CA ARG A 443 -19.54 1.13 4.65
C ARG A 443 -19.76 -0.02 3.66
N THR A 444 -20.38 -1.12 4.08
CA THR A 444 -20.75 -2.27 3.22
C THR A 444 -21.88 -1.95 2.23
N PHE A 445 -22.64 -0.88 2.43
CA PHE A 445 -23.80 -0.55 1.60
C PHE A 445 -23.48 0.38 0.44
N CYS A 446 -22.31 1.01 0.42
CA CYS A 446 -21.98 2.02 -0.58
C CYS A 446 -20.57 1.89 -1.15
N SER A 447 -20.37 2.41 -2.36
CA SER A 447 -19.04 2.79 -2.85
C SER A 447 -18.69 4.22 -2.44
N LEU A 448 -17.40 4.55 -2.35
CA LEU A 448 -16.92 5.89 -2.01
C LEU A 448 -16.01 6.40 -3.13
N ASN A 449 -16.52 7.26 -3.99
CA ASN A 449 -15.84 7.76 -5.18
C ASN A 449 -15.33 9.18 -4.91
N VAL A 450 -14.09 9.49 -5.28
CA VAL A 450 -13.45 10.75 -4.91
C VAL A 450 -13.09 11.54 -6.16
N ARG A 451 -13.52 12.80 -6.24
CA ARG A 451 -13.02 13.78 -7.20
C ARG A 451 -12.15 14.78 -6.44
N SER A 452 -10.90 14.95 -6.84
CA SER A 452 -9.94 15.76 -6.07
C SER A 452 -9.08 16.66 -6.92
N ALA A 453 -9.01 17.93 -6.53
CA ALA A 453 -8.17 18.96 -7.11
C ALA A 453 -6.67 18.76 -6.81
N GLU A 454 -6.33 18.33 -5.59
CA GLU A 454 -4.95 18.16 -5.13
C GLU A 454 -4.28 16.88 -5.65
N CYS A 455 -5.06 15.95 -6.22
CA CYS A 455 -4.58 14.64 -6.64
C CYS A 455 -3.82 14.74 -7.97
N ILE A 456 -2.53 14.40 -7.96
CA ILE A 456 -1.65 14.54 -9.14
C ILE A 456 -0.74 13.34 -9.40
N ASP A 457 -0.31 12.61 -8.37
CA ASP A 457 0.75 11.59 -8.48
C ASP A 457 0.30 10.23 -7.91
N PRO A 458 1.02 9.13 -8.20
CA PRO A 458 0.65 7.81 -7.71
C PRO A 458 0.58 7.72 -6.18
N HIS A 459 1.34 8.56 -5.46
CA HIS A 459 1.32 8.55 -4.01
C HIS A 459 0.00 9.10 -3.46
N TYR A 460 -0.52 10.20 -4.02
CA TYR A 460 -1.81 10.76 -3.63
C TYR A 460 -2.96 9.77 -3.90
N PHE A 461 -2.95 9.13 -5.08
CA PHE A 461 -3.89 8.03 -5.39
C PHE A 461 -3.79 6.89 -4.37
N ALA A 462 -2.57 6.44 -4.05
CA ALA A 462 -2.35 5.37 -3.09
C ALA A 462 -2.86 5.74 -1.68
N VAL A 463 -2.72 6.99 -1.25
CA VAL A 463 -3.24 7.45 0.05
C VAL A 463 -4.76 7.49 0.03
N LEU A 464 -5.40 8.04 -1.01
CA LEU A 464 -6.86 8.07 -1.14
C LEU A 464 -7.47 6.66 -1.12
N VAL A 465 -6.92 5.72 -1.91
CA VAL A 465 -7.36 4.32 -1.92
C VAL A 465 -7.12 3.68 -0.56
N GLY A 466 -5.94 3.87 0.03
CA GLY A 466 -5.62 3.38 1.37
C GLY A 466 -6.53 3.94 2.47
N CYS A 467 -7.11 5.13 2.26
CA CYS A 467 -8.10 5.78 3.12
C CYS A 467 -9.56 5.35 2.84
N GLY A 468 -9.79 4.48 1.85
CA GLY A 468 -11.10 3.86 1.60
C GLY A 468 -11.80 4.28 0.30
N ALA A 469 -11.16 5.09 -0.55
CA ALA A 469 -11.69 5.45 -1.87
C ALA A 469 -11.83 4.20 -2.76
N THR A 470 -13.00 4.01 -3.33
CA THR A 470 -13.31 3.03 -4.37
C THR A 470 -12.66 3.48 -5.68
N THR A 471 -12.99 4.67 -6.17
CA THR A 471 -12.36 5.30 -7.33
C THR A 471 -11.85 6.70 -7.02
N VAL A 472 -10.92 7.17 -7.86
CA VAL A 472 -10.32 8.50 -7.78
C VAL A 472 -10.32 9.12 -9.18
N ASN A 473 -10.87 10.33 -9.28
CA ASN A 473 -10.84 11.19 -10.45
C ASN A 473 -10.01 12.45 -10.13
N ALA A 474 -8.87 12.58 -10.82
CA ALA A 474 -7.91 13.68 -10.63
C ALA A 474 -8.21 14.82 -11.61
N TYR A 475 -9.44 15.34 -11.56
CA TYR A 475 -9.97 16.22 -12.60
C TYR A 475 -9.08 17.44 -12.89
N LEU A 476 -8.49 18.06 -11.86
CA LEU A 476 -7.67 19.26 -12.06
C LEU A 476 -6.32 18.93 -12.70
N ALA A 477 -5.79 17.71 -12.48
CA ALA A 477 -4.62 17.24 -13.21
C ALA A 477 -4.94 17.03 -14.69
N GLU A 478 -6.11 16.49 -15.02
CA GLU A 478 -6.58 16.32 -16.40
C GLU A 478 -6.77 17.67 -17.10
N ASP A 479 -7.39 18.64 -16.42
CA ASP A 479 -7.53 20.02 -16.93
C ASP A 479 -6.16 20.69 -17.14
N SER A 480 -5.20 20.40 -16.26
CA SER A 480 -3.82 20.87 -16.39
C SER A 480 -3.09 20.25 -17.59
N ILE A 481 -3.38 18.99 -17.94
CA ILE A 481 -2.88 18.36 -19.15
C ILE A 481 -3.49 19.03 -20.38
N ALA A 482 -4.80 19.33 -20.36
CA ALA A 482 -5.49 20.03 -21.44
C ALA A 482 -4.88 21.41 -21.73
N ASP A 483 -4.64 22.25 -20.71
CA ASP A 483 -3.96 23.55 -20.87
C ASP A 483 -2.58 23.41 -21.52
N ARG A 484 -1.83 22.35 -21.17
CA ARG A 484 -0.52 22.10 -21.75
C ARG A 484 -0.59 21.67 -23.22
N ILE A 485 -1.58 20.87 -23.60
CA ILE A 485 -1.85 20.50 -24.99
C ILE A 485 -2.23 21.73 -25.81
N ASP A 486 -3.13 22.58 -25.30
CA ASP A 486 -3.57 23.81 -25.97
C ASP A 486 -2.41 24.78 -26.22
N ARG A 487 -1.39 24.74 -25.35
CA ARG A 487 -0.14 25.52 -25.48
C ARG A 487 0.93 24.86 -26.35
N GLY A 488 0.66 23.67 -26.90
CA GLY A 488 1.60 22.91 -27.72
C GLY A 488 2.80 22.35 -26.95
N LEU A 489 2.63 22.08 -25.65
CA LEU A 489 3.69 21.53 -24.80
C LEU A 489 3.64 19.99 -24.71
N ILE A 490 2.48 19.40 -24.98
CA ILE A 490 2.27 17.94 -25.02
C ILE A 490 1.61 17.62 -26.37
N ASP A 491 2.12 16.60 -27.05
CA ASP A 491 1.59 16.15 -28.34
C ASP A 491 0.41 15.17 -28.17
N GLY A 492 -0.54 15.26 -29.10
CA GLY A 492 -1.70 14.37 -29.20
C GLY A 492 -2.99 14.96 -28.64
N THR A 493 -4.00 14.12 -28.50
CA THR A 493 -5.31 14.49 -27.94
C THR A 493 -5.33 14.37 -26.43
N LEU A 494 -6.27 15.06 -25.76
CA LEU A 494 -6.46 14.92 -24.32
C LEU A 494 -6.74 13.47 -23.92
N THR A 495 -7.57 12.75 -24.69
CA THR A 495 -7.86 11.33 -24.45
C THR A 495 -6.60 10.48 -24.42
N GLU A 496 -5.70 10.64 -25.39
CA GLU A 496 -4.45 9.88 -25.45
C GLU A 496 -3.50 10.23 -24.29
N ALA A 497 -3.39 11.52 -23.94
CA ALA A 497 -2.56 11.98 -22.84
C ALA A 497 -3.08 11.50 -21.48
N VAL A 498 -4.40 11.53 -21.26
CA VAL A 498 -5.04 11.01 -20.04
C VAL A 498 -4.92 9.48 -19.96
N ALA A 499 -4.99 8.76 -21.09
CA ALA A 499 -4.72 7.31 -21.10
C ALA A 499 -3.28 6.98 -20.68
N ARG A 500 -2.29 7.77 -21.13
CA ARG A 500 -0.89 7.65 -20.67
C ARG A 500 -0.76 8.00 -19.18
N TYR A 501 -1.41 9.07 -18.73
CA TYR A 501 -1.45 9.44 -17.32
C TYR A 501 -2.05 8.32 -16.45
N ARG A 502 -3.17 7.73 -16.85
CA ARG A 502 -3.76 6.53 -16.21
C ARG A 502 -2.75 5.39 -16.13
N ALA A 503 -2.06 5.08 -17.24
CA ALA A 503 -1.07 4.00 -17.26
C ALA A 503 0.10 4.25 -16.28
N ALA A 504 0.55 5.51 -16.16
CA ALA A 504 1.58 5.91 -15.21
C ALA A 504 1.09 5.76 -13.75
N ILE A 505 -0.14 6.20 -13.46
CA ILE A 505 -0.76 6.05 -12.14
C ILE A 505 -0.96 4.58 -11.78
N ASP A 506 -1.45 3.76 -12.71
CA ASP A 506 -1.64 2.32 -12.51
C ASP A 506 -0.31 1.61 -12.22
N ALA A 507 0.73 1.91 -12.99
CA ALA A 507 2.07 1.39 -12.75
C ALA A 507 2.64 1.84 -11.38
N GLY A 508 2.42 3.11 -11.02
CA GLY A 508 2.83 3.66 -9.74
C GLY A 508 2.07 3.03 -8.55
N LEU A 509 0.77 2.79 -8.67
CA LEU A 509 -0.04 2.09 -7.67
C LEU A 509 0.47 0.65 -7.46
N LEU A 510 0.70 -0.09 -8.55
CA LEU A 510 1.26 -1.44 -8.50
C LEU A 510 2.62 -1.43 -7.79
N LYS A 511 3.51 -0.49 -8.13
CA LYS A 511 4.81 -0.32 -7.47
C LYS A 511 4.67 -0.02 -5.98
N ILE A 512 3.75 0.86 -5.58
CA ILE A 512 3.57 1.22 -4.15
C ILE A 512 3.05 0.02 -3.36
N MET A 513 2.07 -0.72 -3.89
CA MET A 513 1.56 -1.94 -3.27
C MET A 513 2.65 -3.02 -3.14
N SER A 514 3.47 -3.18 -4.19
CA SER A 514 4.50 -4.21 -4.25
C SER A 514 5.60 -4.03 -3.20
N LYS A 515 5.84 -2.80 -2.71
CA LYS A 515 6.78 -2.52 -1.61
C LYS A 515 6.44 -3.25 -0.31
N MET A 516 5.17 -3.55 -0.08
CA MET A 516 4.69 -4.35 1.05
C MET A 516 4.47 -5.83 0.68
N GLY A 517 4.71 -6.20 -0.58
CA GLY A 517 4.37 -7.50 -1.14
C GLY A 517 2.87 -7.70 -1.39
N ILE A 518 2.09 -6.63 -1.50
CA ILE A 518 0.65 -6.72 -1.73
C ILE A 518 0.37 -6.78 -3.23
N SER A 519 -0.44 -7.74 -3.65
CA SER A 519 -0.71 -7.98 -5.08
C SER A 519 -2.03 -7.37 -5.55
N VAL A 520 -3.01 -7.20 -4.66
CA VAL A 520 -4.39 -6.85 -5.05
C VAL A 520 -4.87 -5.58 -4.36
N ILE A 521 -5.42 -4.65 -5.13
CA ILE A 521 -5.87 -3.34 -4.61
C ILE A 521 -7.05 -3.43 -3.65
N SER A 522 -7.91 -4.45 -3.77
CA SER A 522 -9.05 -4.66 -2.85
C SER A 522 -8.58 -4.82 -1.41
N SER A 523 -7.49 -5.56 -1.21
CA SER A 523 -6.89 -5.80 0.11
C SER A 523 -6.01 -4.63 0.57
N TYR A 524 -5.50 -3.81 -0.36
CA TYR A 524 -4.80 -2.57 -0.05
C TYR A 524 -5.74 -1.45 0.41
N ARG A 525 -6.93 -1.35 -0.22
CA ARG A 525 -7.94 -0.33 0.04
C ARG A 525 -8.42 -0.36 1.49
N GLY A 526 -8.48 0.80 2.14
CA GLY A 526 -8.88 0.92 3.55
C GLY A 526 -7.86 0.33 4.55
N GLY A 527 -6.72 -0.19 4.09
CA GLY A 527 -5.69 -0.78 4.95
C GLY A 527 -4.80 0.24 5.68
N LEU A 528 -4.82 1.52 5.27
CA LEU A 528 -3.97 2.58 5.83
C LEU A 528 -2.49 2.15 5.97
N ASN A 529 -1.92 1.66 4.87
CA ASN A 529 -0.55 1.12 4.78
C ASN A 529 0.53 2.23 4.78
N PHE A 530 0.42 3.15 5.73
CA PHE A 530 1.27 4.31 5.88
C PHE A 530 1.67 4.52 7.34
N GLU A 531 2.65 5.39 7.53
CA GLU A 531 2.96 6.01 8.81
C GLU A 531 2.84 7.53 8.71
N ALA A 532 2.11 8.13 9.66
CA ALA A 532 2.00 9.57 9.74
C ALA A 532 3.17 10.18 10.53
N VAL A 533 3.86 11.14 9.92
CA VAL A 533 4.92 11.92 10.57
C VAL A 533 4.49 13.38 10.66
N GLY A 534 4.24 13.87 11.88
CA GLY A 534 3.90 15.27 12.12
C GLY A 534 2.41 15.62 12.07
N LEU A 535 1.52 14.63 12.07
CA LEU A 535 0.09 14.81 12.35
C LEU A 535 -0.21 14.55 13.82
N SER A 536 -1.22 15.20 14.37
CA SER A 536 -1.64 14.98 15.76
C SER A 536 -2.17 13.56 15.97
N ARG A 537 -1.74 12.89 17.04
CA ARG A 537 -2.27 11.56 17.40
C ARG A 537 -3.79 11.54 17.56
N ALA A 538 -4.36 12.61 18.12
CA ALA A 538 -5.81 12.70 18.30
C ALA A 538 -6.55 12.72 16.95
N MET A 539 -6.03 13.48 15.99
CA MET A 539 -6.57 13.53 14.63
C MET A 539 -6.39 12.20 13.90
N VAL A 540 -5.21 11.58 14.01
CA VAL A 540 -4.92 10.28 13.38
C VAL A 540 -5.83 9.20 13.94
N ASN A 541 -6.02 9.13 15.26
CA ASN A 541 -6.93 8.15 15.87
C ASN A 541 -8.39 8.36 15.44
N GLU A 542 -8.83 9.61 15.29
CA GLU A 542 -10.21 9.94 14.95
C GLU A 542 -10.55 9.67 13.48
N PHE A 543 -9.66 10.07 12.57
CA PHE A 543 -9.92 10.06 11.12
C PHE A 543 -9.21 8.94 10.37
N PHE A 544 -8.10 8.41 10.88
CA PHE A 544 -7.28 7.35 10.24
C PHE A 544 -7.00 6.19 11.22
N PRO A 545 -8.04 5.52 11.73
CA PRO A 545 -7.92 4.55 12.81
C PRO A 545 -6.99 3.39 12.43
N GLY A 546 -5.96 3.14 13.26
CA GLY A 546 -4.98 2.08 13.05
C GLY A 546 -3.68 2.51 12.35
N MET A 547 -3.59 3.76 11.89
CA MET A 547 -2.35 4.35 11.41
C MET A 547 -1.49 4.85 12.57
N HIS A 548 -0.17 4.63 12.50
CA HIS A 548 0.74 5.12 13.54
C HIS A 548 1.11 6.58 13.33
N SER A 549 1.22 7.30 14.45
CA SER A 549 1.76 8.66 14.51
C SER A 549 2.62 8.81 15.77
N ARG A 550 3.88 8.39 15.66
CA ARG A 550 4.81 8.39 16.81
C ARG A 550 5.17 9.82 17.22
N ILE A 551 5.42 10.66 16.24
CA ILE A 551 5.70 12.08 16.39
C ILE A 551 4.44 12.86 16.07
N SER A 552 3.77 13.31 17.15
CA SER A 552 2.58 14.15 17.04
C SER A 552 2.94 15.52 16.47
N GLY A 553 2.04 16.13 15.71
CA GLY A 553 2.23 17.49 15.19
C GLY A 553 0.92 18.21 14.98
N ILE A 554 0.70 18.74 13.77
CA ILE A 554 -0.47 19.57 13.47
C ILE A 554 -1.78 18.79 13.56
N GLY A 555 -2.80 19.40 14.15
CA GLY A 555 -4.17 18.89 14.13
C GLY A 555 -5.03 19.58 13.06
N VAL A 556 -6.33 19.33 13.12
CA VAL A 556 -7.33 19.89 12.19
C VAL A 556 -7.24 21.41 12.09
N SER A 557 -7.00 22.12 13.21
CA SER A 557 -6.85 23.59 13.20
C SER A 557 -5.61 24.07 12.45
N GLY A 558 -4.49 23.33 12.52
CA GLY A 558 -3.27 23.66 11.77
C GLY A 558 -3.45 23.40 10.27
N ILE A 559 -4.16 22.32 9.93
CA ILE A 559 -4.53 22.01 8.54
C ILE A 559 -5.47 23.08 7.98
N GLN A 560 -6.50 23.47 8.74
CA GLN A 560 -7.42 24.54 8.34
C GLN A 560 -6.65 25.82 8.01
N LYS A 561 -5.75 26.26 8.90
CA LYS A 561 -4.93 27.46 8.67
C LYS A 561 -4.11 27.36 7.39
N LYS A 562 -3.43 26.22 7.16
CA LYS A 562 -2.63 26.01 5.94
C LYS A 562 -3.51 26.00 4.67
N ALA A 563 -4.70 25.41 4.73
CA ALA A 563 -5.67 25.40 3.64
C ALA A 563 -6.20 26.81 3.33
N GLU A 564 -6.54 27.60 4.35
CA GLU A 564 -6.93 29.02 4.21
C GLU A 564 -5.83 29.85 3.54
N GLU A 565 -4.57 29.65 3.93
CA GLU A 565 -3.41 30.37 3.37
C GLU A 565 -3.17 30.05 1.89
N VAL A 566 -3.24 28.78 1.49
CA VAL A 566 -3.08 28.40 0.07
C VAL A 566 -4.29 28.82 -0.77
N HIS A 567 -5.50 28.74 -0.21
CA HIS A 567 -6.72 29.20 -0.87
C HIS A 567 -6.69 30.70 -1.16
N ALA A 568 -6.29 31.52 -0.19
CA ALA A 568 -6.14 32.97 -0.38
C ALA A 568 -5.14 33.28 -1.49
N ARG A 569 -4.03 32.52 -1.59
CA ARG A 569 -3.09 32.65 -2.71
C ARG A 569 -3.74 32.30 -4.05
N GLY A 570 -4.59 31.30 -4.11
CA GLY A 570 -5.27 30.92 -5.36
C GLY A 570 -6.30 31.94 -5.83
N PHE A 571 -7.21 32.35 -4.93
CA PHE A 571 -8.38 33.15 -5.30
C PHE A 571 -8.24 34.67 -5.11
N MET A 572 -7.18 35.14 -4.44
CA MET A 572 -6.93 36.57 -4.19
C MET A 572 -5.67 37.12 -4.89
N SER A 573 -4.93 36.31 -5.64
CA SER A 573 -3.74 36.74 -6.39
C SER A 573 -3.99 36.85 -7.90
N ASP A 574 -3.01 37.36 -8.64
CA ASP A 574 -3.06 37.57 -10.09
C ASP A 574 -3.03 36.26 -10.93
N GLY A 575 -3.15 35.09 -10.29
CA GLY A 575 -3.25 33.80 -10.97
C GLY A 575 -1.94 33.28 -11.58
N VAL A 576 -0.80 33.73 -11.06
CA VAL A 576 0.54 33.25 -11.48
C VAL A 576 0.97 32.08 -10.60
N LEU A 577 1.22 30.92 -11.22
CA LEU A 577 1.69 29.73 -10.51
C LEU A 577 3.07 29.97 -9.88
N PRO A 578 3.30 29.49 -8.63
CA PRO A 578 4.64 29.44 -8.06
C PRO A 578 5.58 28.59 -8.93
N ILE A 579 6.86 28.95 -8.99
CA ILE A 579 7.86 28.19 -9.75
C ILE A 579 8.10 26.79 -9.13
N GLY A 580 7.94 26.67 -7.80
CA GLY A 580 8.31 25.48 -7.05
C GLY A 580 9.74 25.56 -6.51
N GLY A 581 10.33 24.40 -6.24
CA GLY A 581 11.64 24.23 -5.60
C GLY A 581 11.58 23.23 -4.45
N PHE A 582 10.81 22.17 -4.60
CA PHE A 582 10.76 21.01 -3.70
C PHE A 582 11.68 19.89 -4.20
N TYR A 583 11.66 19.60 -5.50
CA TYR A 583 12.49 18.56 -6.08
C TYR A 583 13.91 19.05 -6.39
N LYS A 584 14.07 20.36 -6.62
CA LYS A 584 15.37 20.99 -6.88
C LYS A 584 15.49 22.32 -6.11
N ALA A 585 16.65 22.52 -5.50
CA ALA A 585 16.93 23.75 -4.76
C ALA A 585 16.82 25.00 -5.66
N ARG A 586 15.99 25.96 -5.23
CA ARG A 586 15.81 27.26 -5.89
C ARG A 586 15.83 28.37 -4.85
N ARG A 587 16.30 29.56 -5.23
CA ARG A 587 16.43 30.71 -4.33
C ARG A 587 15.11 31.14 -3.66
N SER A 588 13.96 30.95 -4.33
CA SER A 588 12.63 31.29 -3.82
C SER A 588 11.80 30.07 -3.37
N GLY A 589 12.41 28.88 -3.41
CA GLY A 589 11.75 27.58 -3.26
C GLY A 589 11.61 27.12 -1.81
N GLU A 590 11.54 25.81 -1.62
CA GLU A 590 11.66 25.17 -0.31
C GLU A 590 13.09 25.31 0.21
N THR A 591 13.26 25.20 1.52
CA THR A 591 14.61 25.09 2.11
C THR A 591 15.21 23.73 1.78
N HIS A 592 16.51 23.69 1.47
CA HIS A 592 17.25 22.46 1.23
C HIS A 592 18.45 22.38 2.17
N ALA A 593 18.80 21.19 2.66
CA ALA A 593 20.00 21.03 3.46
C ALA A 593 21.27 21.28 2.62
N TRP A 594 21.24 20.93 1.33
CA TRP A 594 22.37 21.06 0.41
C TRP A 594 22.21 22.26 -0.54
N GLU A 595 22.58 23.44 -0.03
CA GLU A 595 22.65 24.66 -0.84
C GLU A 595 24.02 24.85 -1.49
N ALA A 596 24.05 25.50 -2.66
CA ALA A 596 25.28 25.77 -3.42
C ALA A 596 26.37 26.47 -2.59
N GLN A 597 25.98 27.43 -1.74
CA GLN A 597 26.92 28.15 -0.88
C GLN A 597 27.53 27.24 0.19
N SER A 598 26.70 26.45 0.88
CA SER A 598 27.15 25.52 1.93
C SER A 598 28.04 24.42 1.35
N MET A 599 27.69 23.88 0.16
CA MET A 599 28.52 22.91 -0.55
C MET A 599 29.87 23.51 -0.96
N HIS A 600 29.90 24.75 -1.47
CA HIS A 600 31.14 25.43 -1.82
C HIS A 600 32.05 25.65 -0.60
N MET A 601 31.48 26.03 0.55
CA MET A 601 32.24 26.17 1.80
C MET A 601 32.87 24.85 2.24
N MET A 602 32.10 23.74 2.19
CA MET A 602 32.59 22.39 2.51
C MET A 602 33.73 21.99 1.57
N GLN A 603 33.53 22.11 0.25
CA GLN A 603 34.55 21.79 -0.75
C GLN A 603 35.83 22.60 -0.54
N ALA A 604 35.72 23.91 -0.32
CA ALA A 604 36.88 24.77 -0.12
C ALA A 604 37.62 24.44 1.19
N ALA A 605 36.91 24.06 2.25
CA ALA A 605 37.51 23.62 3.51
C ALA A 605 38.32 22.32 3.33
N CYS A 606 37.76 21.33 2.64
CA CYS A 606 38.42 20.06 2.36
C CYS A 606 39.63 20.23 1.42
N THR A 607 39.48 20.99 0.32
CA THR A 607 40.55 21.21 -0.66
C THR A 607 41.74 21.97 -0.09
N LYS A 608 41.49 22.96 0.80
CA LYS A 608 42.56 23.73 1.45
C LYS A 608 43.06 23.10 2.76
N ALA A 609 42.49 21.96 3.17
CA ALA A 609 42.74 21.31 4.46
C ALA A 609 42.62 22.29 5.66
N SER A 610 41.61 23.18 5.65
CA SER A 610 41.45 24.24 6.66
C SER A 610 40.31 23.93 7.63
N TYR A 611 40.66 23.59 8.86
CA TYR A 611 39.68 23.36 9.93
C TYR A 611 38.89 24.63 10.30
N ALA A 612 39.51 25.81 10.21
CA ALA A 612 38.81 27.07 10.44
C ALA A 612 37.68 27.30 9.41
N MET A 613 37.91 26.95 8.15
CA MET A 613 36.86 26.99 7.11
C MET A 613 35.79 25.92 7.35
N TRP A 614 36.18 24.73 7.84
CA TRP A 614 35.24 23.70 8.25
C TRP A 614 34.33 24.16 9.39
N GLN A 615 34.88 24.87 10.39
CA GLN A 615 34.10 25.46 11.47
C GLN A 615 33.08 26.48 10.94
N GLN A 616 33.47 27.35 10.00
CA GLN A 616 32.53 28.27 9.35
C GLN A 616 31.41 27.53 8.60
N TYR A 617 31.73 26.48 7.85
CA TYR A 617 30.75 25.62 7.17
C TYR A 617 29.78 24.99 8.19
N SER A 618 30.30 24.36 9.24
CA SER A 618 29.47 23.69 10.25
C SER A 618 28.60 24.66 11.04
N ALA A 619 29.09 25.87 11.33
CA ALA A 619 28.33 26.93 11.98
C ALA A 619 27.19 27.43 11.08
N LYS A 620 27.45 27.59 9.77
CA LYS A 620 26.42 27.93 8.79
C LYS A 620 25.33 26.86 8.72
N MET A 621 25.71 25.58 8.64
CA MET A 621 24.75 24.46 8.66
C MET A 621 23.89 24.46 9.94
N ARG A 622 24.48 24.72 11.12
CA ARG A 622 23.76 24.82 12.40
C ARG A 622 22.83 26.04 12.50
N SER A 623 23.13 27.11 11.78
CA SER A 623 22.33 28.35 11.80
C SER A 623 21.08 28.29 10.92
N ASN A 624 20.95 27.26 10.08
CA ASN A 624 19.79 27.11 9.22
C ASN A 624 18.53 26.78 10.05
N PRO A 625 17.34 27.18 9.58
CA PRO A 625 16.07 26.75 10.19
C PRO A 625 16.00 25.22 10.30
N PRO A 626 15.24 24.67 11.26
CA PRO A 626 15.11 23.22 11.42
C PRO A 626 14.59 22.53 10.14
N ILE A 627 15.37 21.58 9.61
CA ILE A 627 15.00 20.76 8.45
C ILE A 627 14.68 19.33 8.91
N HIS A 628 15.47 18.82 9.85
CA HIS A 628 15.38 17.47 10.38
C HIS A 628 14.90 17.49 11.84
N LEU A 629 14.37 16.36 12.30
CA LEU A 629 13.94 16.20 13.70
C LEU A 629 15.08 16.43 14.71
N ARG A 630 16.32 16.07 14.36
CA ARG A 630 17.50 16.29 15.20
C ARG A 630 17.79 17.77 15.43
N ASP A 631 17.33 18.67 14.57
CA ASP A 631 17.54 20.10 14.67
C ASP A 631 16.64 20.72 15.77
N LEU A 632 15.66 19.96 16.28
CA LEU A 632 14.83 20.32 17.42
C LEU A 632 15.42 19.87 18.77
N LEU A 633 16.57 19.20 18.76
CA LEU A 633 17.23 18.68 19.94
C LEU A 633 18.42 19.58 20.30
N ASP A 634 18.66 19.75 21.61
CA ASP A 634 19.84 20.45 22.12
C ASP A 634 20.62 19.56 23.11
N ILE A 635 21.92 19.79 23.22
CA ILE A 635 22.83 19.02 24.07
C ILE A 635 22.89 19.68 25.45
N LYS A 636 22.43 18.97 26.47
CA LYS A 636 22.58 19.40 27.87
C LYS A 636 23.87 18.82 28.47
N PRO A 637 24.86 19.65 28.85
CA PRO A 637 26.08 19.17 29.51
C PRO A 637 25.76 18.49 30.85
N ILE A 638 26.47 17.40 31.15
CA ILE A 638 26.33 16.64 32.40
C ILE A 638 27.33 17.10 33.48
N GLY A 639 28.40 17.80 33.08
CA GLY A 639 29.45 18.28 33.96
C GLY A 639 30.24 19.44 33.34
N PRO A 640 31.34 19.86 33.98
CA PRO A 640 32.23 20.88 33.42
C PRO A 640 32.89 20.39 32.13
N GLU A 641 33.32 21.34 31.30
CA GLU A 641 34.11 21.06 30.10
C GLU A 641 35.42 20.37 30.45
N VAL A 642 35.84 19.42 29.62
CA VAL A 642 37.11 18.70 29.76
C VAL A 642 38.16 19.25 28.79
N PRO A 643 39.46 19.19 29.13
CA PRO A 643 40.52 19.51 28.18
C PRO A 643 40.45 18.65 26.92
N LEU A 644 40.75 19.24 25.75
CA LEU A 644 40.61 18.55 24.45
C LEU A 644 41.58 17.36 24.34
N GLU A 645 42.74 17.44 24.99
CA GLU A 645 43.75 16.39 25.08
C GLU A 645 43.28 15.13 25.81
N GLU A 646 42.23 15.22 26.63
CA GLU A 646 41.61 14.07 27.30
C GLU A 646 40.54 13.38 26.44
N VAL A 647 40.12 14.02 25.34
CA VAL A 647 39.12 13.47 24.43
C VAL A 647 39.71 12.33 23.60
N GLU A 648 38.88 11.33 23.29
CA GLU A 648 39.23 10.23 22.40
C GLU A 648 39.89 10.74 21.10
N SER A 649 41.03 10.13 20.72
CA SER A 649 41.77 10.58 19.54
C SER A 649 40.98 10.47 18.24
N ILE A 650 41.27 11.36 17.28
CA ILE A 650 40.69 11.34 15.93
C ILE A 650 40.86 9.97 15.26
N THR A 651 42.02 9.33 15.43
CA THR A 651 42.31 8.00 14.88
C THR A 651 41.36 6.93 15.39
N SER A 652 40.89 7.04 16.64
CA SER A 652 39.90 6.12 17.20
C SER A 652 38.49 6.46 16.75
N ILE A 653 38.11 7.74 16.80
CA ILE A 653 36.77 8.21 16.40
C ILE A 653 36.48 7.86 14.94
N ARG A 654 37.41 8.16 14.02
CA ARG A 654 37.18 7.98 12.58
C ARG A 654 36.99 6.53 12.15
N LYS A 655 37.44 5.55 12.94
CA LYS A 655 37.19 4.12 12.69
C LYS A 655 35.71 3.74 12.79
N ARG A 656 34.91 4.59 13.44
CA ARG A 656 33.45 4.45 13.52
C ARG A 656 32.76 4.99 12.27
N PHE A 657 33.45 5.78 11.44
CA PHE A 657 32.91 6.28 10.19
C PHE A 657 33.01 5.22 9.10
N VAL A 658 32.00 5.21 8.24
CA VAL A 658 31.90 4.34 7.07
C VAL A 658 31.43 5.20 5.92
N THR A 659 32.03 5.05 4.74
CA THR A 659 31.41 5.60 3.52
C THR A 659 30.35 4.60 3.05
N PRO A 660 29.09 5.01 2.83
CA PRO A 660 28.02 4.10 2.45
C PRO A 660 28.31 3.36 1.15
N GLY A 661 27.63 2.23 0.96
CA GLY A 661 27.65 1.48 -0.29
C GLY A 661 27.06 2.31 -1.42
N MET A 662 27.92 2.76 -2.33
CA MET A 662 27.52 3.47 -3.55
C MET A 662 28.09 2.70 -4.72
N SER A 663 27.21 2.14 -5.55
CA SER A 663 27.61 1.14 -6.55
C SER A 663 28.54 1.71 -7.62
N LEU A 664 29.53 0.90 -8.00
CA LEU A 664 30.25 1.08 -9.25
C LEU A 664 29.24 1.00 -10.41
N GLY A 665 29.11 2.08 -11.19
CA GLY A 665 28.06 2.25 -12.21
C GLY A 665 27.09 3.38 -11.87
N ALA A 666 26.73 3.56 -10.60
CA ALA A 666 26.10 4.81 -10.15
C ALA A 666 27.14 5.93 -9.98
N LEU A 667 28.32 5.57 -9.45
CA LEU A 667 29.50 6.42 -9.42
C LEU A 667 30.51 6.00 -10.48
N SER A 668 31.40 6.93 -10.84
CA SER A 668 32.54 6.61 -11.70
C SER A 668 33.55 5.70 -10.97
N PRO A 669 34.35 4.90 -11.69
CA PRO A 669 35.40 4.08 -11.09
C PRO A 669 36.39 4.89 -10.24
N GLU A 670 36.71 6.11 -10.64
CA GLU A 670 37.61 7.00 -9.92
C GLU A 670 37.00 7.46 -8.60
N ALA A 671 35.71 7.82 -8.58
CA ALA A 671 35.01 8.23 -7.36
C ALA A 671 34.91 7.06 -6.37
N HIS A 672 34.53 5.88 -6.86
CA HIS A 672 34.43 4.65 -6.05
C HIS A 672 35.78 4.29 -5.42
N LYS A 673 36.83 4.18 -6.24
CA LYS A 673 38.20 3.91 -5.79
C LYS A 673 38.73 4.97 -4.82
N THR A 674 38.44 6.25 -5.07
CA THR A 674 38.86 7.34 -4.18
C THR A 674 38.32 7.16 -2.76
N LEU A 675 37.06 6.73 -2.63
CA LEU A 675 36.43 6.48 -1.34
C LEU A 675 37.08 5.29 -0.62
N ASN A 676 37.31 4.19 -1.32
CA ASN A 676 37.97 3.01 -0.76
C ASN A 676 39.38 3.33 -0.25
N VAL A 677 40.22 3.93 -1.10
CA VAL A 677 41.58 4.34 -0.74
C VAL A 677 41.56 5.27 0.47
N ALA A 678 40.66 6.27 0.49
CA ALA A 678 40.56 7.22 1.60
C ALA A 678 40.22 6.52 2.93
N MET A 679 39.22 5.62 2.93
CA MET A 679 38.78 4.92 4.15
C MET A 679 39.83 3.92 4.64
N ASN A 680 40.45 3.17 3.73
CA ASN A 680 41.52 2.23 4.06
C ASN A 680 42.75 2.96 4.64
N ARG A 681 43.13 4.11 4.07
CA ARG A 681 44.26 4.92 4.57
C ARG A 681 44.05 5.42 6.00
N ILE A 682 42.81 5.65 6.40
CA ILE A 682 42.48 6.09 7.77
C ILE A 682 42.16 4.93 8.73
N GLY A 683 42.17 3.69 8.24
CA GLY A 683 41.82 2.47 8.98
C GLY A 683 40.32 2.34 9.29
N ALA A 684 39.48 3.01 8.50
CA ALA A 684 38.03 2.93 8.54
C ALA A 684 37.52 1.95 7.47
N LYS A 685 36.22 1.98 7.15
CA LYS A 685 35.60 1.05 6.20
C LYS A 685 34.89 1.79 5.07
N SER A 686 34.94 1.20 3.88
CA SER A 686 34.05 1.49 2.77
C SER A 686 33.19 0.28 2.45
N ASP A 687 32.18 0.49 1.62
CA ASP A 687 31.20 -0.52 1.21
C ASP A 687 31.09 -0.47 -0.31
N SER A 688 31.21 -1.63 -0.96
CA SER A 688 31.22 -1.76 -2.42
C SER A 688 29.91 -1.30 -3.08
N GLY A 689 28.82 -1.28 -2.31
CA GLY A 689 27.47 -1.13 -2.83
C GLY A 689 27.04 -2.35 -3.67
N GLU A 690 26.01 -2.16 -4.50
CA GLU A 690 25.33 -3.24 -5.23
C GLU A 690 25.99 -3.63 -6.57
N GLY A 691 27.06 -2.92 -6.99
CA GLY A 691 27.65 -3.05 -8.33
C GLY A 691 28.75 -4.10 -8.46
N GLY A 692 29.09 -4.81 -7.38
CA GLY A 692 30.30 -5.62 -7.30
C GLY A 692 31.58 -4.79 -7.19
N GLU A 693 32.73 -5.46 -7.24
CA GLU A 693 34.05 -4.85 -7.08
C GLU A 693 35.06 -5.52 -8.01
N ASP A 694 35.99 -4.74 -8.57
CA ASP A 694 37.01 -5.27 -9.48
C ASP A 694 38.03 -6.12 -8.69
N PRO A 695 38.24 -7.41 -9.04
CA PRO A 695 39.25 -8.24 -8.39
C PRO A 695 40.67 -7.68 -8.42
N ALA A 696 40.99 -6.77 -9.35
CA ALA A 696 42.26 -6.07 -9.37
C ALA A 696 42.50 -5.23 -8.10
N HIS A 697 41.44 -4.81 -7.41
CA HIS A 697 41.52 -4.01 -6.18
C HIS A 697 41.73 -4.86 -4.91
N PHE A 698 41.78 -6.19 -5.02
CA PHE A 698 41.98 -7.07 -3.85
C PHE A 698 43.40 -7.05 -3.29
N VAL A 699 44.33 -6.40 -4.01
CA VAL A 699 45.72 -6.23 -3.58
C VAL A 699 46.09 -4.75 -3.59
N PRO A 700 46.94 -4.30 -2.65
CA PRO A 700 47.43 -2.93 -2.65
C PRO A 700 48.21 -2.57 -3.91
N GLU A 701 48.09 -1.32 -4.34
CA GLU A 701 48.84 -0.76 -5.45
C GLU A 701 50.32 -0.53 -5.10
N PRO A 702 51.21 -0.34 -6.10
CA PRO A 702 52.64 -0.10 -5.86
C PRO A 702 52.94 1.14 -5.00
N ASN A 703 52.02 2.10 -4.92
CA ASN A 703 52.14 3.30 -4.06
C ASN A 703 51.72 3.04 -2.60
N GLY A 704 51.27 1.82 -2.27
CA GLY A 704 50.78 1.43 -0.95
C GLY A 704 49.30 1.76 -0.70
N ASP A 705 48.59 2.35 -1.66
CA ASP A 705 47.15 2.54 -1.55
C ASP A 705 46.43 1.20 -1.67
N ASN A 706 45.40 1.03 -0.84
CA ASN A 706 44.54 -0.15 -0.85
C ASN A 706 43.18 0.28 -1.42
N PRO A 707 42.93 0.05 -2.71
CA PRO A 707 41.75 0.53 -3.42
C PRO A 707 40.46 -0.24 -3.12
#